data_AF-A0A7W0Y4V1-F1
#
_entry.id   AF-A0A7W0Y4V1-F1
#
_cell.length_a   1.000
_cell.length_b   1.000
_cell.length_c   1.000
_cell.angle_alpha   90.00
_cell.angle_beta   90.00
_cell.angle_gamma   90.00
#
_symmetry.space_group_name_H-M   'P 1'
#
loop_
_entity.id
_entity.type
_entity.pdbx_description
1 polymer ?
#
loop_
_entity_poly.entity_id
_entity_poly.type
_entity_poly.pdbx_seq_one_letter_code
_entity_poly.pdbx_strand_id
1 'polypeptide(L)'
;MRLRFHTVLVSVTLALLLVTVGVIGVTSFLSARQTAQHLSAEVIAQTAQRIEEQVRGELELAIGQASLDHALLGQGRIDPREKAAVSAYFLDAIQAHPQLSYLSWTLDASGDHVTVERERDGALAVVYLIRQPDQRLELHHYRVLPDGTREEIETFRDKPENDPRPRPYYLAAAQAGAPTWTETYVFFGKGGRLTVPGVTRATPIYLPAKPDGTKPLLGVLSADFDLFALSEFLGQIKLGERGMAFLVELRGDKTHRVIAHPQPALLSGARGEPVPADQIGDARVRAFLKQLDANTPAGALTSIALDADGTHYLGAYRRLESDRGLHWVVALVQPEDDILGPVTRNRRTTITITVISTLVAITLAVLLSMQIGKALRRLATETEQIGKFHLQAKPVVASSVVEVRQLATAIEDMKRGLRSFQKFVPVDFVRTLVASGDEAVIGGHRATITVHFSDIADFTTISETLAPEELVVLLSEYLSVMSGEILATGGTIDKYIGDAIMAFWNAPQTVADHAYVACCAVLANQRALARWRETWVAKGKPALYARVGLHTGDAVVGNIGSEARLDFTAIGDTVNLASRLEGLNKQYGTYVLISDATYRLAAERVVVRPLDRVAVKGKLTGSMIYELLGLAGEVDAAGLAHAARHTRARDAYFAQRWDEAIALLEEAVAEAGPEGDIAAALILQRARVF
;
A
#
# COMPACT_ATOMS: atom_id res chain seq x y z
N MET A 1 -25.93 11.71 -2.72
CA MET A 1 -24.76 12.47 -3.24
C MET A 1 -23.91 11.53 -4.09
N ARG A 2 -23.79 11.74 -5.41
CA ARG A 2 -22.96 10.88 -6.29
C ARG A 2 -21.50 11.30 -6.18
N LEU A 3 -20.71 10.55 -5.42
CA LEU A 3 -19.26 10.77 -5.29
C LEU A 3 -18.53 10.20 -6.51
N ARG A 4 -17.55 10.94 -7.05
CA ARG A 4 -16.69 10.42 -8.14
C ARG A 4 -15.84 9.26 -7.60
N PHE A 5 -15.68 8.19 -8.37
CA PHE A 5 -14.89 6.99 -8.02
C PHE A 5 -13.51 7.34 -7.40
N HIS A 6 -12.80 8.29 -7.99
CA HIS A 6 -11.51 8.77 -7.47
C HIS A 6 -11.59 9.28 -6.03
N THR A 7 -12.66 10.01 -5.70
CA THR A 7 -12.86 10.61 -4.36
C THR A 7 -13.06 9.51 -3.33
N VAL A 8 -13.85 8.49 -3.66
CA VAL A 8 -14.11 7.34 -2.78
C VAL A 8 -12.83 6.54 -2.56
N LEU A 9 -12.12 6.22 -3.64
CA LEU A 9 -10.88 5.44 -3.53
C LEU A 9 -9.84 6.17 -2.70
N VAL A 10 -9.57 7.45 -2.98
CA VAL A 10 -8.57 8.22 -2.24
C VAL A 10 -8.97 8.41 -0.77
N SER A 11 -10.23 8.71 -0.48
CA SER A 11 -10.69 8.91 0.90
C SER A 11 -10.61 7.63 1.73
N VAL A 12 -11.03 6.49 1.19
CA VAL A 12 -10.92 5.19 1.87
C VAL A 12 -9.47 4.80 2.10
N THR A 13 -8.62 4.95 1.08
CA THR A 13 -7.19 4.61 1.18
C THR A 13 -6.48 5.51 2.19
N LEU A 14 -6.76 6.81 2.18
CA LEU A 14 -6.22 7.78 3.13
C LEU A 14 -6.68 7.48 4.57
N ALA A 15 -7.95 7.13 4.77
CA ALA A 15 -8.47 6.77 6.09
C ALA A 15 -7.78 5.51 6.64
N LEU A 16 -7.66 4.46 5.82
CA LEU A 16 -6.94 3.23 6.18
C LEU A 16 -5.47 3.51 6.50
N LEU A 17 -4.82 4.36 5.71
CA LEU A 17 -3.43 4.76 5.92
C LEU A 17 -3.25 5.51 7.25
N LEU A 18 -4.10 6.49 7.54
CA LEU A 18 -4.05 7.27 8.78
C LEU A 18 -4.28 6.38 10.00
N VAL A 19 -5.22 5.44 9.93
CA VAL A 19 -5.49 4.50 11.01
C VAL A 19 -4.30 3.55 11.21
N THR A 20 -3.77 2.94 10.15
CA THR A 20 -2.64 2.00 10.27
C THR A 20 -1.39 2.69 10.77
N VAL A 21 -1.03 3.84 10.21
CA VAL A 21 0.10 4.65 10.65
C VAL A 21 -0.06 5.11 12.09
N GLY A 22 -1.25 5.57 12.48
CA GLY A 22 -1.55 5.98 13.84
C GLY A 22 -1.42 4.83 14.84
N VAL A 23 -2.01 3.67 14.52
CA VAL A 23 -1.93 2.47 15.37
C VAL A 23 -0.48 2.01 15.51
N ILE A 24 0.27 1.87 14.41
CA ILE A 24 1.67 1.42 14.45
C ILE A 24 2.54 2.41 15.23
N GLY A 25 2.35 3.72 15.01
CA GLY A 25 3.12 4.75 15.69
C GLY A 25 2.88 4.75 17.20
N VAL A 26 1.62 4.65 17.62
CA VAL A 26 1.25 4.61 19.04
C VAL A 26 1.72 3.32 19.70
N THR A 27 1.49 2.15 19.08
CA THR A 27 1.90 0.87 19.66
C THR A 27 3.41 0.76 19.75
N SER A 28 4.15 1.15 18.70
CA SER A 28 5.63 1.15 18.72
C SER A 28 6.18 2.04 19.83
N PHE A 29 5.61 3.22 20.04
CA PHE A 29 6.03 4.12 21.13
C PHE A 29 5.75 3.53 22.51
N LEU A 30 4.54 2.98 22.72
CA LEU A 30 4.18 2.34 23.98
C LEU A 30 5.06 1.12 24.27
N SER A 31 5.29 0.27 23.27
CA SER A 31 6.17 -0.90 23.39
C SER A 31 7.61 -0.49 23.69
N ALA A 32 8.18 0.50 22.98
CA ALA A 32 9.54 0.95 23.24
C ALA A 32 9.72 1.48 24.68
N ARG A 33 8.73 2.23 25.19
CA ARG A 33 8.73 2.71 26.58
C ARG A 33 8.66 1.54 27.57
N GLN A 34 7.76 0.58 27.34
CA GLN A 34 7.60 -0.58 28.21
C GLN A 34 8.86 -1.46 28.21
N THR A 35 9.47 -1.71 27.06
CA THR A 35 10.72 -2.47 26.93
C THR A 35 11.87 -1.76 27.65
N ALA A 36 12.01 -0.45 27.52
CA ALA A 36 13.05 0.32 28.22
C ALA A 36 12.88 0.22 29.75
N GLN A 37 11.65 0.33 30.25
CA GLN A 37 11.36 0.20 31.69
C GLN A 37 11.63 -1.22 32.20
N HIS A 38 11.20 -2.25 31.47
CA HIS A 38 11.44 -3.64 31.85
C HIS A 38 12.93 -3.98 31.89
N LEU A 39 13.67 -3.63 30.83
CA LEU A 39 15.11 -3.88 30.75
C LEU A 39 15.87 -3.14 31.86
N SER A 40 15.47 -1.90 32.17
CA SER A 40 16.05 -1.15 33.29
C SER A 40 15.79 -1.83 34.63
N ALA A 41 14.55 -2.26 34.91
CA ALA A 41 14.22 -2.97 36.14
C ALA A 41 15.01 -4.28 36.29
N GLU A 42 15.20 -5.01 35.19
CA GLU A 42 15.98 -6.25 35.16
C GLU A 42 17.48 -5.99 35.42
N VAL A 43 18.08 -5.00 34.76
CA VAL A 43 19.47 -4.59 34.99
C VAL A 43 19.68 -4.14 36.43
N ILE A 44 18.75 -3.35 36.99
CA ILE A 44 18.78 -2.92 38.39
C ILE A 44 18.74 -4.13 39.33
N ALA A 45 17.82 -5.07 39.10
CA ALA A 45 17.68 -6.26 39.94
C ALA A 45 18.93 -7.16 39.89
N GLN A 46 19.49 -7.39 38.70
CA GLN A 46 20.72 -8.15 38.51
C GLN A 46 21.93 -7.45 39.16
N THR A 47 22.01 -6.12 39.03
CA THR A 47 23.07 -5.32 39.65
C THR A 47 22.97 -5.36 41.17
N ALA A 48 21.77 -5.19 41.73
CA ALA A 48 21.51 -5.31 43.17
C ALA A 48 21.94 -6.68 43.70
N GLN A 49 21.56 -7.75 42.98
CA GLN A 49 21.91 -9.12 43.34
C GLN A 49 23.42 -9.36 43.27
N ARG A 50 24.10 -8.88 42.24
CA ARG A 50 25.56 -9.00 42.12
C ARG A 50 26.30 -8.30 43.25
N ILE A 51 25.82 -7.13 43.67
CA ILE A 51 26.39 -6.41 44.83
C ILE A 51 26.15 -7.20 46.12
N GLU A 52 24.93 -7.70 46.31
CA GLU A 52 24.57 -8.55 47.44
C GLU A 52 25.43 -9.80 47.53
N GLU A 53 25.66 -10.49 46.41
CA GLU A 53 26.53 -11.67 46.32
C GLU A 53 28.00 -11.34 46.64
N GLN A 54 28.53 -10.22 46.14
CA GLN A 54 29.87 -9.76 46.48
C GLN A 54 29.99 -9.50 47.99
N VAL A 55 29.08 -8.71 48.55
CA VAL A 55 29.07 -8.38 49.99
C VAL A 55 28.94 -9.64 50.84
N ARG A 56 28.03 -10.54 50.47
CA ARG A 56 27.85 -11.83 51.17
C ARG A 56 29.13 -12.65 51.12
N GLY A 57 29.83 -12.68 49.99
CA GLY A 57 31.13 -13.37 49.86
C GLY A 57 32.17 -12.86 50.85
N GLU A 58 32.32 -11.54 50.98
CA GLU A 58 33.24 -10.93 51.96
C GLU A 58 32.87 -11.29 53.41
N LEU A 59 31.57 -11.21 53.74
CA LEU A 59 31.07 -11.50 55.07
C LEU A 59 31.24 -12.98 55.45
N GLU A 60 30.90 -13.91 54.55
CA GLU A 60 31.04 -15.35 54.77
C GLU A 60 32.50 -15.77 54.92
N LEU A 61 33.40 -15.15 54.16
CA LEU A 61 34.83 -15.39 54.30
C LEU A 61 35.34 -15.00 55.70
N ALA A 62 34.98 -13.80 56.17
CA ALA A 62 35.35 -13.35 57.51
C ALA A 62 34.70 -14.20 58.62
N ILE A 63 33.47 -14.67 58.44
CA ILE A 63 32.83 -15.62 59.36
C ILE A 63 33.59 -16.95 59.40
N GLY A 64 33.95 -17.48 58.24
CA GLY A 64 34.71 -18.72 58.09
C GLY A 64 36.08 -18.62 58.76
N GLN A 65 36.82 -17.55 58.47
CA GLN A 65 38.13 -17.30 59.05
C GLN A 65 38.06 -17.12 60.57
N ALA A 66 37.15 -16.27 61.07
CA ALA A 66 36.99 -16.06 62.51
C ALA A 66 36.60 -17.34 63.26
N SER A 67 35.82 -18.22 62.63
CA SER A 67 35.46 -19.54 63.19
C SER A 67 36.67 -20.47 63.26
N LEU A 68 37.53 -20.45 62.24
CA LEU A 68 38.79 -21.20 62.21
C LEU A 68 39.77 -20.68 63.27
N ASP A 69 39.95 -19.36 63.36
CA ASP A 69 40.79 -18.70 64.36
C ASP A 69 40.35 -19.08 65.77
N HIS A 70 39.04 -19.02 66.03
CA HIS A 70 38.44 -19.39 67.31
C HIS A 70 38.71 -20.86 67.64
N ALA A 71 38.60 -21.76 66.67
CA ALA A 71 38.86 -23.19 66.86
C ALA A 71 40.35 -23.46 67.16
N LEU A 72 41.29 -22.80 66.48
CA LEU A 72 42.72 -23.03 66.66
C LEU A 72 43.24 -22.45 67.98
N LEU A 73 42.93 -21.19 68.28
CA LEU A 73 43.40 -20.52 69.50
C LEU A 73 42.59 -20.93 70.73
N GLY A 74 41.27 -21.10 70.59
CA GLY A 74 40.38 -21.48 71.69
C GLY A 74 40.57 -22.92 72.18
N GLN A 75 40.97 -23.84 71.30
CA GLN A 75 41.31 -25.22 71.67
C GLN A 75 42.79 -25.38 72.09
N GLY A 76 43.58 -24.30 72.08
CA GLY A 76 45.00 -24.34 72.45
C GLY A 76 45.91 -25.06 71.45
N ARG A 77 45.51 -25.16 70.17
CA ARG A 77 46.38 -25.70 69.10
C ARG A 77 47.49 -24.70 68.73
N ILE A 78 47.21 -23.42 68.88
CA ILE A 78 48.17 -22.32 68.87
C ILE A 78 48.05 -21.64 70.23
N ASP A 79 49.16 -21.46 70.97
CA ASP A 79 49.11 -20.74 72.24
C ASP A 79 48.78 -19.27 71.99
N PRO A 80 47.62 -18.75 72.46
CA PRO A 80 47.22 -17.36 72.25
C PRO A 80 48.13 -16.35 72.95
N ARG A 81 49.05 -16.77 73.82
CA ARG A 81 50.04 -15.90 74.47
C ARG A 81 51.34 -15.79 73.67
N GLU A 82 51.56 -16.71 72.73
CA GLU A 82 52.77 -16.74 71.90
C GLU A 82 52.59 -15.88 70.64
N LYS A 83 52.90 -14.58 70.77
CA LYS A 83 52.74 -13.59 69.69
C LYS A 83 53.40 -13.98 68.35
N ALA A 84 54.51 -14.71 68.39
CA ALA A 84 55.21 -15.16 67.18
C ALA A 84 54.37 -16.20 66.43
N ALA A 85 53.89 -17.24 67.13
CA ALA A 85 53.06 -18.29 66.56
C ALA A 85 51.72 -17.73 66.02
N VAL A 86 51.06 -16.86 66.77
CA VAL A 86 49.80 -16.20 66.36
C VAL A 86 50.01 -15.36 65.10
N SER A 87 51.04 -14.52 65.06
CA SER A 87 51.34 -13.68 63.89
C SER A 87 51.74 -14.47 62.65
N ALA A 88 52.42 -15.61 62.80
CA ALA A 88 52.80 -16.46 61.66
C ALA A 88 51.56 -17.10 61.05
N TYR A 89 50.67 -17.63 61.88
CA TYR A 89 49.40 -18.18 61.43
C TYR A 89 48.52 -17.13 60.73
N PHE A 90 48.35 -15.95 61.33
CA PHE A 90 47.58 -14.87 60.70
C PHE A 90 48.20 -14.39 59.39
N LEU A 91 49.53 -14.43 59.27
CA LEU A 91 50.21 -14.10 58.03
C LEU A 91 49.88 -15.11 56.92
N ASP A 92 49.89 -16.40 57.22
CA ASP A 92 49.50 -17.43 56.25
C ASP A 92 48.01 -17.30 55.87
N ALA A 93 47.14 -17.04 56.86
CA ALA A 93 45.71 -16.89 56.66
C ALA A 93 45.37 -15.66 55.79
N ILE A 94 45.95 -14.50 56.07
CA ILE A 94 45.70 -13.28 55.28
C ILE A 94 46.29 -13.41 53.87
N GLN A 95 47.40 -14.14 53.68
CA GLN A 95 47.96 -14.44 52.36
C GLN A 95 47.03 -15.34 51.53
N ALA A 96 46.41 -16.34 52.17
CA ALA A 96 45.44 -17.23 51.53
C ALA A 96 44.13 -16.54 51.15
N HIS A 97 43.80 -15.43 51.81
CA HIS A 97 42.53 -14.71 51.68
C HIS A 97 42.75 -13.21 51.39
N PRO A 98 42.99 -12.83 50.12
CA PRO A 98 43.27 -11.45 49.73
C PRO A 98 42.22 -10.41 50.15
N GLN A 99 40.98 -10.85 50.33
CA GLN A 99 39.84 -10.06 50.77
C GLN A 99 39.93 -9.58 52.23
N LEU A 100 40.67 -10.29 53.08
CA LEU A 100 40.85 -9.91 54.47
C LEU A 100 41.90 -8.80 54.56
N SER A 101 41.55 -7.74 55.27
CA SER A 101 42.41 -6.57 55.48
C SER A 101 43.15 -6.65 56.81
N TYR A 102 42.53 -7.20 57.86
CA TYR A 102 43.18 -7.40 59.15
C TYR A 102 42.75 -8.71 59.81
N LEU A 103 43.71 -9.37 60.43
CA LEU A 103 43.48 -10.43 61.40
C LEU A 103 44.17 -10.04 62.70
N SER A 104 43.42 -10.03 63.81
CA SER A 104 43.99 -9.62 65.08
C SER A 104 43.57 -10.48 66.26
N TRP A 105 44.41 -10.45 67.30
CA TRP A 105 44.18 -11.09 68.57
C TRP A 105 44.54 -10.13 69.69
N THR A 106 43.65 -10.01 70.67
CA THR A 106 43.82 -9.09 71.82
C THR A 106 43.62 -9.82 73.13
N LEU A 107 44.64 -9.84 73.98
CA LEU A 107 44.55 -10.42 75.33
C LEU A 107 43.86 -9.46 76.30
N ASP A 108 42.87 -9.96 77.04
CA ASP A 108 42.11 -9.15 78.03
C ASP A 108 43.00 -8.65 79.18
N ALA A 109 43.81 -9.55 79.74
CA ALA A 109 44.60 -9.30 80.95
C ALA A 109 45.71 -8.26 80.76
N SER A 110 46.49 -8.34 79.67
CA SER A 110 47.60 -7.41 79.40
C SER A 110 47.24 -6.28 78.43
N GLY A 111 46.24 -6.48 77.57
CA GLY A 111 46.01 -5.61 76.42
C GLY A 111 47.05 -5.82 75.30
N ASP A 112 47.88 -6.87 75.39
CA ASP A 112 48.79 -7.22 74.30
C ASP A 112 47.98 -7.59 73.06
N HIS A 113 48.43 -7.10 71.92
CA HIS A 113 47.71 -7.22 70.67
C HIS A 113 48.66 -7.57 69.53
N VAL A 114 48.21 -8.51 68.72
CA VAL A 114 48.91 -9.00 67.54
C VAL A 114 47.98 -8.78 66.37
N THR A 115 48.46 -8.10 65.34
CA THR A 115 47.71 -7.86 64.11
C THR A 115 48.58 -8.20 62.92
N VAL A 116 47.96 -8.83 61.92
CA VAL A 116 48.49 -8.84 60.56
C VAL A 116 47.54 -8.03 59.71
N GLU A 117 48.07 -7.03 59.03
CA GLU A 117 47.30 -6.08 58.22
C GLU A 117 47.80 -6.02 56.78
N ARG A 118 46.89 -5.74 55.87
CA ARG A 118 47.18 -5.43 54.47
C ARG A 118 47.15 -3.93 54.28
N GLU A 119 48.29 -3.34 53.94
CA GLU A 119 48.41 -1.93 53.57
C GLU A 119 47.74 -1.69 52.20
N ARG A 120 47.42 -0.43 51.89
CA ARG A 120 46.69 -0.06 50.66
C ARG A 120 47.45 -0.36 49.36
N ASP A 121 48.77 -0.47 49.42
CA ASP A 121 49.61 -0.88 48.30
C ASP A 121 49.67 -2.42 48.13
N GLY A 122 48.94 -3.15 48.97
CA GLY A 122 48.88 -4.61 48.99
C GLY A 122 49.96 -5.27 49.85
N ALA A 123 50.90 -4.49 50.39
CA ALA A 123 51.94 -5.01 51.27
C ALA A 123 51.33 -5.55 52.57
N LEU A 124 51.97 -6.57 53.14
CA LEU A 124 51.56 -7.14 54.42
C LEU A 124 52.44 -6.57 55.52
N ALA A 125 51.83 -6.30 56.67
CA ALA A 125 52.52 -5.85 57.85
C ALA A 125 52.08 -6.64 59.08
N VAL A 126 53.00 -6.81 60.03
CA VAL A 126 52.74 -7.39 61.34
C VAL A 126 52.92 -6.29 62.37
N VAL A 127 51.92 -6.10 63.22
CA VAL A 127 51.92 -5.10 64.28
C VAL A 127 51.82 -5.81 65.62
N TYR A 128 52.76 -5.50 66.52
CA TYR A 128 52.69 -5.90 67.92
C TYR A 128 52.47 -4.68 68.79
N LEU A 129 51.42 -4.69 69.60
CA LEU A 129 51.25 -3.75 70.69
C LEU A 129 51.48 -4.50 72.00
N ILE A 130 52.51 -4.11 72.74
CA ILE A 130 52.95 -4.85 73.94
C ILE A 130 52.91 -3.92 75.13
N ARG A 131 52.30 -4.37 76.24
CA ARG A 131 52.35 -3.66 77.51
C ARG A 131 53.62 -4.02 78.26
N GLN A 132 54.50 -3.03 78.41
CA GLN A 132 55.72 -3.17 79.19
C GLN A 132 55.40 -3.26 80.69
N PRO A 133 56.31 -3.81 81.53
CA PRO A 133 56.11 -3.89 82.97
C PRO A 133 55.80 -2.54 83.65
N ASP A 134 56.28 -1.44 83.06
CA ASP A 134 56.03 -0.05 83.50
C ASP A 134 54.68 0.52 83.03
N GLN A 135 53.79 -0.33 82.52
CA GLN A 135 52.45 -0.04 82.00
C GLN A 135 52.39 0.71 80.67
N ARG A 136 53.53 1.13 80.10
CA ARG A 136 53.53 1.80 78.79
C ARG A 136 53.25 0.80 77.67
N LEU A 137 52.49 1.25 76.67
CA LEU A 137 52.24 0.48 75.46
C LEU A 137 53.28 0.85 74.40
N GLU A 138 53.98 -0.16 73.88
CA GLU A 138 54.90 -0.02 72.76
C GLU A 138 54.32 -0.70 71.52
N LEU A 139 54.24 0.03 70.41
CA LEU A 139 53.78 -0.45 69.11
C LEU A 139 54.99 -0.70 68.21
N HIS A 140 55.18 -1.96 67.82
CA HIS A 140 56.26 -2.41 66.94
C HIS A 140 55.66 -2.79 65.59
N HIS A 141 56.10 -2.13 64.52
CA HIS A 141 55.54 -2.30 63.18
C HIS A 141 56.58 -2.93 62.24
N TYR A 142 56.24 -4.09 61.68
CA TYR A 142 57.10 -4.86 60.79
C TYR A 142 56.47 -4.96 59.39
N ARG A 143 57.25 -4.65 58.35
CA ARG A 143 56.89 -4.97 56.96
C ARG A 143 57.22 -6.43 56.70
N VAL A 144 56.34 -7.12 56.00
CA VAL A 144 56.62 -8.45 55.47
C VAL A 144 57.21 -8.31 54.07
N LEU A 145 58.44 -8.80 53.90
CA LEU A 145 59.15 -8.83 52.63
C LEU A 145 58.67 -10.00 51.75
N PRO A 146 58.89 -9.96 50.41
CA PRO A 146 58.43 -11.02 49.51
C PRO A 146 58.96 -12.42 49.81
N ASP A 147 60.08 -12.53 50.51
CA ASP A 147 60.69 -13.80 50.96
C ASP A 147 60.10 -14.31 52.30
N GLY A 148 59.09 -13.62 52.85
CA GLY A 148 58.43 -13.93 54.12
C GLY A 148 59.17 -13.42 55.35
N THR A 149 60.34 -12.79 55.20
CA THR A 149 61.07 -12.19 56.33
C THR A 149 60.43 -10.87 56.76
N ARG A 150 60.72 -10.46 58.00
CA ARG A 150 60.12 -9.27 58.61
C ARG A 150 61.19 -8.19 58.80
N GLU A 151 60.93 -7.01 58.25
CA GLU A 151 61.76 -5.83 58.46
C GLU A 151 61.05 -4.88 59.43
N GLU A 152 61.68 -4.55 60.55
CA GLU A 152 61.12 -3.58 61.49
C GLU A 152 61.19 -2.18 60.87
N ILE A 153 60.02 -1.59 60.63
CA ILE A 153 59.91 -0.27 60.00
C ILE A 153 60.00 0.81 61.06
N GLU A 154 59.25 0.64 62.16
CA GLU A 154 59.01 1.73 63.11
C GLU A 154 58.56 1.19 64.47
N THR A 155 59.13 1.73 65.54
CA THR A 155 58.70 1.47 66.92
C THR A 155 58.19 2.76 67.54
N PHE A 156 56.95 2.76 68.03
CA PHE A 156 56.36 3.88 68.75
C PHE A 156 56.26 3.52 70.23
N ARG A 157 56.85 4.35 71.09
CA ARG A 157 56.81 4.17 72.53
C ARG A 157 55.75 5.07 73.16
N ASP A 158 55.12 4.57 74.21
CA ASP A 158 54.12 5.29 75.00
C ASP A 158 52.88 5.69 74.18
N LYS A 159 52.14 4.67 73.74
CA LYS A 159 50.93 4.77 72.91
C LYS A 159 49.65 4.31 73.63
N PRO A 160 49.25 4.97 74.74
CA PRO A 160 48.03 4.60 75.47
C PRO A 160 46.75 4.70 74.63
N GLU A 161 46.71 5.60 73.64
CA GLU A 161 45.58 5.78 72.73
C GLU A 161 45.35 4.59 71.79
N ASN A 162 46.33 3.71 71.65
CA ASN A 162 46.26 2.53 70.80
C ASN A 162 45.82 1.26 71.54
N ASP A 163 45.45 1.36 72.83
CA ASP A 163 44.85 0.23 73.54
C ASP A 163 43.61 -0.28 72.75
N PRO A 164 43.57 -1.56 72.38
CA PRO A 164 42.48 -2.14 71.60
C PRO A 164 41.20 -2.36 72.41
N ARG A 165 41.25 -2.41 73.74
CA ARG A 165 40.09 -2.82 74.56
C ARG A 165 38.93 -1.80 74.55
N PRO A 166 39.17 -0.48 74.48
CA PRO A 166 38.12 0.51 74.27
C PRO A 166 37.55 0.53 72.84
N ARG A 167 38.06 -0.29 71.91
CA ARG A 167 37.66 -0.23 70.50
C ARG A 167 36.29 -0.90 70.28
N PRO A 168 35.53 -0.46 69.26
CA PRO A 168 34.18 -0.97 69.01
C PRO A 168 34.09 -2.50 68.91
N TYR A 169 35.03 -3.17 68.24
CA TYR A 169 35.01 -4.63 68.11
C TYR A 169 35.18 -5.37 69.43
N TYR A 170 36.09 -4.88 70.28
CA TYR A 170 36.38 -5.51 71.56
C TYR A 170 35.18 -5.39 72.49
N LEU A 171 34.64 -4.18 72.61
CA LEU A 171 33.45 -3.91 73.41
C LEU A 171 32.24 -4.69 72.91
N ALA A 172 32.01 -4.73 71.59
CA ALA A 172 30.90 -5.46 70.99
C ALA A 172 30.99 -6.97 71.29
N ALA A 173 32.15 -7.60 71.11
CA ALA A 173 32.34 -9.02 71.43
C ALA A 173 32.21 -9.32 72.93
N ALA A 174 32.82 -8.49 73.78
CA ALA A 174 32.77 -8.65 75.24
C ALA A 174 31.33 -8.50 75.76
N GLN A 175 30.55 -7.56 75.22
CA GLN A 175 29.16 -7.36 75.60
C GLN A 175 28.23 -8.44 75.06
N ALA A 176 28.41 -8.86 73.80
CA ALA A 176 27.56 -9.84 73.15
C ALA A 176 27.75 -11.26 73.71
N GLY A 177 28.93 -11.58 74.24
CA GLY A 177 29.23 -12.92 74.77
C GLY A 177 29.40 -14.01 73.71
N ALA A 178 29.33 -13.66 72.43
CA ALA A 178 29.35 -14.56 71.28
C ALA A 178 29.94 -13.84 70.04
N PRO A 179 30.32 -14.57 68.98
CA PRO A 179 30.75 -13.95 67.72
C PRO A 179 29.71 -12.94 67.21
N THR A 180 30.16 -11.73 66.89
CA THR A 180 29.27 -10.62 66.52
C THR A 180 29.90 -9.72 65.47
N TRP A 181 29.06 -9.01 64.73
CA TRP A 181 29.49 -7.96 63.81
C TRP A 181 29.51 -6.61 64.51
N THR A 182 30.51 -5.81 64.18
CA THR A 182 30.54 -4.40 64.57
C THR A 182 29.73 -3.53 63.61
N GLU A 183 29.17 -2.43 64.12
CA GLU A 183 28.86 -1.30 63.24
C GLU A 183 30.15 -0.72 62.65
N THR A 184 30.06 -0.11 61.48
CA THR A 184 31.21 0.46 60.77
C THR A 184 31.98 1.44 61.64
N TYR A 185 33.30 1.28 61.72
CA TYR A 185 34.19 2.18 62.44
C TYR A 185 35.54 2.32 61.72
N VAL A 186 36.38 3.27 62.14
CA VAL A 186 37.67 3.52 61.48
C VAL A 186 38.77 2.71 62.16
N PHE A 187 39.47 1.88 61.38
CA PHE A 187 40.60 1.07 61.82
C PHE A 187 41.85 1.91 62.06
N PHE A 188 42.73 1.38 62.92
CA PHE A 188 44.08 1.89 63.03
C PHE A 188 44.88 1.43 61.80
N GLY A 189 45.73 2.29 61.26
CA GLY A 189 46.78 1.91 60.31
C GLY A 189 48.14 2.37 60.82
N LYS A 190 49.09 2.56 59.90
CA LYS A 190 50.50 2.88 60.23
C LYS A 190 50.65 3.93 61.34
N GLY A 191 51.37 3.54 62.40
CA GLY A 191 51.63 4.37 63.57
C GLY A 191 50.45 4.61 64.49
N GLY A 192 49.40 3.78 64.38
CA GLY A 192 48.23 3.83 65.27
C GLY A 192 47.23 4.93 64.93
N ARG A 193 47.30 5.52 63.74
CA ARG A 193 46.37 6.57 63.28
C ARG A 193 45.13 5.97 62.65
N LEU A 194 44.00 6.68 62.71
CA LEU A 194 42.77 6.26 62.04
C LEU A 194 42.94 6.40 60.52
N THR A 195 42.76 5.32 59.75
CA THR A 195 43.13 5.31 58.32
C THR A 195 42.06 4.77 57.37
N VAL A 196 41.29 3.76 57.77
CA VAL A 196 40.40 3.05 56.86
C VAL A 196 39.09 2.67 57.55
N PRO A 197 37.91 3.02 57.01
CA PRO A 197 36.64 2.52 57.53
C PRO A 197 36.46 1.04 57.18
N GLY A 198 35.96 0.26 58.13
CA GLY A 198 35.78 -1.17 57.96
C GLY A 198 34.76 -1.76 58.93
N VAL A 199 34.52 -3.05 58.76
CA VAL A 199 33.76 -3.87 59.72
C VAL A 199 34.56 -5.07 60.17
N THR A 200 34.30 -5.42 61.42
CA THR A 200 34.97 -6.51 62.12
C THR A 200 33.97 -7.59 62.49
N ARG A 201 34.30 -8.84 62.15
CA ARG A 201 33.74 -10.03 62.81
C ARG A 201 34.53 -10.26 64.10
N ALA A 202 33.97 -9.84 65.21
CA ALA A 202 34.59 -9.91 66.52
C ALA A 202 34.20 -11.21 67.21
N THR A 203 35.19 -12.01 67.64
CA THR A 203 34.95 -13.32 68.24
C THR A 203 35.63 -13.43 69.61
N PRO A 204 34.86 -13.46 70.72
CA PRO A 204 35.43 -13.60 72.05
C PRO A 204 35.87 -15.05 72.30
N ILE A 205 37.03 -15.22 72.94
CA ILE A 205 37.49 -16.50 73.48
C ILE A 205 37.45 -16.40 75.00
N TYR A 206 36.83 -17.39 75.63
CA TYR A 206 36.76 -17.50 77.09
C TYR A 206 37.61 -18.66 77.59
N LEU A 207 38.20 -18.51 78.77
CA LEU A 207 38.82 -19.63 79.46
C LEU A 207 37.74 -20.63 79.93
N PRO A 208 38.13 -21.88 80.25
CA PRO A 208 37.24 -22.83 80.91
C PRO A 208 36.55 -22.20 82.12
N ALA A 209 35.28 -22.57 82.34
CA ALA A 209 34.51 -22.04 83.45
C ALA A 209 35.24 -22.31 84.77
N LYS A 210 35.40 -21.28 85.59
CA LYS A 210 35.84 -21.41 86.97
C LYS A 210 34.79 -22.20 87.77
N PRO A 211 35.16 -22.75 88.95
CA PRO A 211 34.21 -23.48 89.81
C PRO A 211 32.96 -22.67 90.22
N ASP A 212 33.03 -21.34 90.17
CA ASP A 212 31.93 -20.40 90.42
C ASP A 212 30.98 -20.20 89.22
N GLY A 213 31.22 -20.90 88.11
CA GLY A 213 30.44 -20.82 86.86
C GLY A 213 30.83 -19.65 85.96
N THR A 214 31.73 -18.75 86.40
CA THR A 214 32.19 -17.63 85.57
C THR A 214 33.18 -18.10 84.51
N LYS A 215 33.01 -17.60 83.28
CA LYS A 215 33.94 -17.81 82.18
C LYS A 215 34.70 -16.50 81.95
N PRO A 216 35.93 -16.35 82.48
CA PRO A 216 36.68 -15.12 82.28
C PRO A 216 37.09 -15.00 80.81
N LEU A 217 36.99 -13.79 80.26
CA LEU A 217 37.40 -13.49 78.90
C LEU A 217 38.92 -13.67 78.79
N LEU A 218 39.37 -14.50 77.85
CA LEU A 218 40.79 -14.64 77.53
C LEU A 218 41.23 -13.48 76.62
N GLY A 219 40.40 -13.16 75.64
CA GLY A 219 40.68 -12.17 74.63
C GLY A 219 39.65 -12.16 73.51
N VAL A 220 39.87 -11.28 72.54
CA VAL A 220 38.98 -11.10 71.38
C VAL A 220 39.79 -11.22 70.09
N LEU A 221 39.30 -12.07 69.19
CA LEU A 221 39.74 -12.18 67.80
C LEU A 221 39.01 -11.17 66.93
N SER A 222 39.69 -10.64 65.91
CA SER A 222 39.06 -9.90 64.81
C SER A 222 39.42 -10.52 63.47
N ALA A 223 38.40 -10.66 62.62
CA ALA A 223 38.57 -10.83 61.18
C ALA A 223 37.89 -9.64 60.49
N ASP A 224 38.70 -8.86 59.80
CA ASP A 224 38.34 -7.53 59.33
C ASP A 224 38.54 -7.43 57.82
N PHE A 225 37.63 -6.76 57.15
CA PHE A 225 37.85 -6.27 55.79
C PHE A 225 37.48 -4.80 55.73
N ASP A 226 38.24 -4.05 54.94
CA ASP A 226 37.95 -2.65 54.71
C ASP A 226 36.81 -2.45 53.70
N LEU A 227 36.15 -1.30 53.82
CA LEU A 227 35.06 -0.94 52.90
C LEU A 227 35.57 -0.28 51.62
N PHE A 228 36.89 -0.11 51.47
CA PHE A 228 37.48 0.47 50.27
C PHE A 228 37.39 -0.50 49.09
N ALA A 229 37.67 -1.79 49.32
CA ALA A 229 37.47 -2.83 48.31
C ALA A 229 36.03 -2.86 47.75
N LEU A 230 35.02 -2.70 48.62
CA LEU A 230 33.63 -2.57 48.19
C LEU A 230 33.41 -1.30 47.38
N SER A 231 34.03 -0.18 47.76
CA SER A 231 33.91 1.08 47.04
C SER A 231 34.55 1.01 45.63
N GLU A 232 35.70 0.35 45.49
CA GLU A 232 36.33 0.08 44.20
C GLU A 232 35.47 -0.82 43.33
N PHE A 233 34.92 -1.90 43.90
CA PHE A 233 33.99 -2.79 43.21
C PHE A 233 32.77 -2.03 42.69
N LEU A 234 32.15 -1.18 43.51
CA LEU A 234 31.03 -0.34 43.09
C LEU A 234 31.42 0.66 41.98
N GLY A 235 32.65 1.16 42.00
CA GLY A 235 33.20 2.01 40.93
C GLY A 235 33.34 1.30 39.58
N GLN A 236 33.42 -0.04 39.57
CA GLN A 236 33.46 -0.85 38.34
C GLN A 236 32.06 -1.15 37.79
N ILE A 237 31.00 -0.97 38.59
CA ILE A 237 29.62 -1.21 38.16
C ILE A 237 29.15 -0.06 37.27
N LYS A 238 28.81 -0.41 36.02
CA LYS A 238 28.23 0.53 35.06
C LYS A 238 26.71 0.44 35.06
N LEU A 239 26.06 1.40 35.70
CA LEU A 239 24.60 1.55 35.69
C LEU A 239 24.21 2.72 34.77
N GLY A 240 24.13 2.46 33.46
CA GLY A 240 23.98 3.53 32.47
C GLY A 240 25.25 4.39 32.33
N GLU A 241 25.10 5.64 31.88
CA GLU A 241 26.24 6.55 31.69
C GLU A 241 26.59 7.31 32.98
N ARG A 242 25.58 7.68 33.77
CA ARG A 242 25.74 8.53 34.97
C ARG A 242 25.11 7.93 36.23
N GLY A 243 24.58 6.70 36.15
CA GLY A 243 24.09 6.00 37.33
C GLY A 243 25.21 5.41 38.17
N MET A 244 24.86 5.05 39.40
CA MET A 244 25.81 4.56 40.40
C MET A 244 25.14 3.65 41.42
N ALA A 245 25.98 2.90 42.12
CA ALA A 245 25.58 2.07 43.25
C ALA A 245 26.36 2.47 44.51
N PHE A 246 25.73 2.45 45.67
CA PHE A 246 26.37 2.71 46.96
C PHE A 246 25.73 1.87 48.07
N LEU A 247 26.44 1.73 49.19
CA LEU A 247 25.96 0.98 50.34
C LEU A 247 25.66 1.91 51.51
N VAL A 248 24.55 1.65 52.19
CA VAL A 248 24.12 2.41 53.37
C VAL A 248 23.97 1.46 54.56
N GLU A 249 24.58 1.79 55.68
CA GLU A 249 24.37 1.16 56.98
C GLU A 249 23.26 1.88 57.76
N LEU A 250 22.27 1.11 58.20
CA LEU A 250 21.21 1.52 59.11
C LEU A 250 21.66 1.24 60.55
N ARG A 251 22.01 2.29 61.31
CA ARG A 251 22.58 2.13 62.64
C ARG A 251 21.52 2.05 63.73
N GLY A 252 21.87 1.47 64.88
CA GLY A 252 20.95 1.29 66.01
C GLY A 252 20.43 2.61 66.61
N ASP A 253 21.17 3.70 66.41
CA ASP A 253 20.81 5.07 66.81
C ASP A 253 19.82 5.76 65.84
N LYS A 254 19.28 5.02 64.87
CA LYS A 254 18.40 5.48 63.77
C LYS A 254 19.08 6.46 62.79
N THR A 255 20.41 6.62 62.86
CA THR A 255 21.16 7.34 61.84
C THR A 255 21.51 6.42 60.67
N HIS A 256 21.87 7.05 59.54
CA HIS A 256 22.34 6.34 58.36
C HIS A 256 23.80 6.72 58.11
N ARG A 257 24.57 5.76 57.63
CA ARG A 257 25.96 5.96 57.21
C ARG A 257 26.17 5.39 55.82
N VAL A 258 26.79 6.15 54.93
CA VAL A 258 27.22 5.61 53.64
C VAL A 258 28.54 4.90 53.88
N ILE A 259 28.59 3.60 53.61
CA ILE A 259 29.73 2.74 53.95
C ILE A 259 30.58 2.41 52.73
N ALA A 260 30.00 2.44 51.53
CA ALA A 260 30.74 2.28 50.28
C ALA A 260 30.15 3.18 49.20
N HIS A 261 31.00 3.83 48.41
CA HIS A 261 30.61 4.75 47.35
C HIS A 261 31.66 4.73 46.23
N PRO A 262 31.28 4.87 44.94
CA PRO A 262 32.22 4.84 43.80
C PRO A 262 33.33 5.89 43.86
N GLN A 263 33.12 6.94 44.65
CA GLN A 263 34.12 7.92 45.03
C GLN A 263 34.42 7.78 46.53
N PRO A 264 35.39 6.94 46.92
CA PRO A 264 35.71 6.65 48.33
C PRO A 264 36.12 7.89 49.13
N ALA A 265 36.69 8.90 48.45
CA ALA A 265 37.10 10.16 49.06
C ALA A 265 35.94 10.94 49.72
N LEU A 266 34.69 10.66 49.35
CA LEU A 266 33.51 11.30 49.97
C LEU A 266 33.11 10.67 51.31
N LEU A 267 33.64 9.49 51.65
CA LEU A 267 33.25 8.74 52.84
C LEU A 267 34.02 9.16 54.09
N SER A 268 35.16 9.84 53.93
CA SER A 268 36.05 10.23 55.02
C SER A 268 36.33 11.74 54.99
N GLY A 269 36.24 12.39 56.14
CA GLY A 269 36.60 13.79 56.34
C GLY A 269 38.11 14.02 56.40
N ALA A 270 38.52 15.26 56.67
CA ALA A 270 39.92 15.69 56.57
C ALA A 270 40.88 15.00 57.56
N ARG A 271 40.36 14.39 58.63
CA ARG A 271 41.14 13.65 59.64
C ARG A 271 40.83 12.14 59.63
N GLY A 272 40.17 11.64 58.59
CA GLY A 272 39.81 10.22 58.43
C GLY A 272 38.54 9.80 59.18
N GLU A 273 37.78 10.76 59.71
CA GLU A 273 36.49 10.52 60.36
C GLU A 273 35.39 10.16 59.34
N PRO A 274 34.45 9.24 59.65
CA PRO A 274 33.35 8.91 58.75
C PRO A 274 32.41 10.11 58.54
N VAL A 275 32.02 10.37 57.30
CA VAL A 275 31.08 11.44 56.97
C VAL A 275 29.63 10.96 57.21
N PRO A 276 28.80 11.72 57.96
CA PRO A 276 27.38 11.43 58.09
C PRO A 276 26.66 11.40 56.75
N ALA A 277 25.69 10.50 56.59
CA ALA A 277 25.04 10.27 55.29
C ALA A 277 24.25 11.49 54.77
N ASP A 278 23.79 12.37 55.66
CA ASP A 278 23.12 13.64 55.35
C ASP A 278 24.10 14.76 54.94
N GLN A 279 25.37 14.63 55.26
CA GLN A 279 26.44 15.61 54.99
C GLN A 279 27.38 15.20 53.85
N ILE A 280 27.17 14.01 53.27
CA ILE A 280 27.98 13.51 52.15
C ILE A 280 27.93 14.48 50.97
N GLY A 281 29.06 14.67 50.29
CA GLY A 281 29.22 15.61 49.17
C GLY A 281 28.43 15.28 47.89
N ASP A 282 27.57 14.26 47.91
CA ASP A 282 26.79 13.81 46.75
C ASP A 282 25.29 14.09 46.94
N ALA A 283 24.73 14.95 46.10
CA ALA A 283 23.31 15.31 46.17
C ALA A 283 22.36 14.15 45.91
N ARG A 284 22.77 13.17 45.10
CA ARG A 284 21.98 11.99 44.75
C ARG A 284 21.81 11.07 45.95
N VAL A 285 22.89 10.87 46.71
CA VAL A 285 22.87 10.10 47.96
C VAL A 285 21.96 10.77 48.98
N ARG A 286 22.09 12.09 49.19
CA ARG A 286 21.22 12.83 50.12
C ARG A 286 19.75 12.77 49.70
N ALA A 287 19.44 12.87 48.42
CA ALA A 287 18.07 12.76 47.90
C ALA A 287 17.50 11.35 48.07
N PHE A 288 18.31 10.32 47.81
CA PHE A 288 17.95 8.92 48.03
C PHE A 288 17.61 8.62 49.49
N LEU A 289 18.44 9.08 50.44
CA LEU A 289 18.24 8.80 51.86
C LEU A 289 16.93 9.36 52.42
N LYS A 290 16.41 10.46 51.84
CA LYS A 290 15.09 11.01 52.21
C LYS A 290 13.93 10.08 51.82
N GLN A 291 14.13 9.22 50.84
CA GLN A 291 13.13 8.29 50.31
C GLN A 291 13.34 6.85 50.82
N LEU A 292 14.39 6.61 51.61
CA LEU A 292 14.72 5.29 52.13
C LEU A 292 13.80 4.91 53.30
N ASP A 293 13.00 3.87 53.14
CA ASP A 293 12.22 3.30 54.24
C ASP A 293 13.01 2.21 54.97
N ALA A 294 13.46 2.52 56.19
CA ALA A 294 14.20 1.60 57.06
C ALA A 294 13.40 0.35 57.47
N ASN A 295 12.06 0.36 57.32
CA ASN A 295 11.19 -0.77 57.63
C ASN A 295 11.01 -1.75 56.47
N THR A 296 11.63 -1.49 55.31
CA THR A 296 11.52 -2.37 54.14
C THR A 296 11.99 -3.79 54.50
N PRO A 297 11.21 -4.84 54.19
CA PRO A 297 11.62 -6.23 54.39
C PRO A 297 12.93 -6.54 53.68
N ALA A 298 13.75 -7.39 54.29
CA ALA A 298 15.00 -7.82 53.68
C ALA A 298 14.75 -8.65 52.40
N GLY A 299 15.67 -8.57 51.44
CA GLY A 299 15.56 -9.24 50.14
C GLY A 299 14.64 -8.59 49.10
N ALA A 300 13.65 -7.78 49.50
CA ALA A 300 12.76 -7.09 48.56
C ALA A 300 13.46 -5.93 47.84
N LEU A 301 13.33 -5.88 46.50
CA LEU A 301 13.77 -4.72 45.71
C LEU A 301 12.66 -3.66 45.70
N THR A 302 12.95 -2.48 46.21
CA THR A 302 12.02 -1.35 46.26
C THR A 302 12.48 -0.28 45.28
N SER A 303 11.58 0.23 44.45
CA SER A 303 11.86 1.32 43.51
C SER A 303 11.37 2.65 44.08
N ILE A 304 12.13 3.72 43.87
CA ILE A 304 11.83 5.08 44.31
C ILE A 304 12.13 6.08 43.20
N ALA A 305 11.47 7.23 43.23
CA ALA A 305 11.80 8.36 42.37
C ALA A 305 12.43 9.46 43.23
N LEU A 306 13.50 10.08 42.74
CA LEU A 306 14.22 11.12 43.47
C LEU A 306 14.75 12.20 42.54
N ASP A 307 14.82 13.42 43.06
CA ASP A 307 15.32 14.58 42.34
C ASP A 307 16.61 15.06 43.00
N ALA A 308 17.65 15.19 42.18
CA ALA A 308 18.95 15.71 42.62
C ALA A 308 19.51 16.63 41.55
N ASP A 309 19.97 17.83 41.94
CA ASP A 309 20.60 18.83 41.07
C ASP A 309 19.79 19.14 39.78
N GLY A 310 18.46 19.16 39.90
CA GLY A 310 17.54 19.44 38.78
C GLY A 310 17.36 18.30 37.78
N THR A 311 17.89 17.10 38.06
CA THR A 311 17.72 15.89 37.24
C THR A 311 16.81 14.88 37.97
N HIS A 312 15.89 14.27 37.22
CA HIS A 312 15.04 13.17 37.70
C HIS A 312 15.80 11.84 37.66
N TYR A 313 15.84 11.15 38.78
CA TYR A 313 16.50 9.84 38.92
C TYR A 313 15.49 8.77 39.33
N LEU A 314 15.70 7.59 38.78
CA LEU A 314 15.10 6.35 39.24
C LEU A 314 16.08 5.69 40.21
N GLY A 315 15.66 5.59 41.47
CA GLY A 315 16.38 4.88 42.51
C GLY A 315 15.77 3.50 42.73
N ALA A 316 16.60 2.57 43.17
CA ALA A 316 16.14 1.29 43.68
C ALA A 316 17.02 0.83 44.81
N TYR A 317 16.46 0.07 45.74
CA TYR A 317 17.23 -0.44 46.86
C TYR A 317 16.76 -1.77 47.38
N ARG A 318 17.70 -2.49 47.99
CA ARG A 318 17.48 -3.79 48.60
C ARG A 318 18.21 -3.86 49.93
N ARG A 319 17.49 -4.27 50.97
CA ARG A 319 18.10 -4.52 52.28
C ARG A 319 18.73 -5.90 52.29
N LEU A 320 19.98 -5.97 52.73
CA LEU A 320 20.75 -7.20 52.86
C LEU A 320 20.31 -7.99 54.09
N GLU A 321 20.15 -9.30 53.92
CA GLU A 321 20.07 -10.24 55.04
C GLU A 321 21.49 -10.63 55.48
N SER A 322 21.80 -10.44 56.76
CA SER A 322 23.05 -10.91 57.36
C SER A 322 22.75 -11.74 58.60
N ASP A 323 23.60 -12.73 58.90
CA ASP A 323 23.68 -13.31 60.25
C ASP A 323 23.90 -12.18 61.27
N ARG A 324 23.14 -12.23 62.37
CA ARG A 324 22.90 -11.15 63.36
C ARG A 324 23.98 -10.05 63.40
N GLY A 325 23.58 -8.81 63.11
CA GLY A 325 24.33 -7.60 63.50
C GLY A 325 24.45 -6.51 62.44
N LEU A 326 24.45 -6.84 61.15
CA LEU A 326 24.57 -5.84 60.07
C LEU A 326 23.20 -5.50 59.48
N HIS A 327 22.99 -4.22 59.21
CA HIS A 327 21.77 -3.71 58.60
C HIS A 327 22.13 -2.83 57.42
N TRP A 328 22.53 -3.45 56.33
CA TRP A 328 23.00 -2.75 55.14
C TRP A 328 21.95 -2.72 54.03
N VAL A 329 21.98 -1.65 53.24
CA VAL A 329 21.11 -1.44 52.09
C VAL A 329 21.98 -1.21 50.86
N VAL A 330 21.75 -2.00 49.83
CA VAL A 330 22.27 -1.74 48.48
C VAL A 330 21.38 -0.69 47.84
N ALA A 331 21.95 0.46 47.51
CA ALA A 331 21.27 1.57 46.85
C ALA A 331 21.79 1.73 45.42
N LEU A 332 20.88 1.88 44.48
CA LEU A 332 21.13 2.08 43.06
C LEU A 332 20.42 3.36 42.65
N VAL A 333 21.10 4.23 41.90
CA VAL A 333 20.52 5.49 41.42
C VAL A 333 20.94 5.69 39.98
N GLN A 334 19.96 5.85 39.08
CA GLN A 334 20.20 6.04 37.65
C GLN A 334 19.33 7.20 37.13
N PRO A 335 19.86 8.12 36.28
CA PRO A 335 19.04 9.15 35.68
C PRO A 335 17.95 8.56 34.78
N GLU A 336 16.74 9.12 34.81
CA GLU A 336 15.64 8.67 33.96
C GLU A 336 16.00 8.83 32.46
N ASP A 337 16.74 9.89 32.12
CA ASP A 337 17.20 10.16 30.75
C ASP A 337 18.19 9.12 30.21
N ASP A 338 18.95 8.42 31.06
CA ASP A 338 19.87 7.38 30.58
C ASP A 338 19.08 6.15 30.08
N ILE A 339 17.85 5.97 30.55
CA ILE A 339 16.94 4.87 30.18
C ILE A 339 16.00 5.29 29.05
N LEU A 340 15.38 6.48 29.16
CA LEU A 340 14.38 6.97 28.21
C LEU A 340 14.98 7.87 27.11
N GLY A 341 16.22 8.33 27.27
CA GLY A 341 16.93 9.18 26.30
C GLY A 341 17.04 8.56 24.90
N PRO A 342 17.41 7.27 24.76
CA PRO A 342 17.40 6.61 23.45
C PRO A 342 16.00 6.57 22.81
N VAL A 343 14.95 6.36 23.62
CA VAL A 343 13.56 6.31 23.16
C VAL A 343 13.10 7.69 22.66
N THR A 344 13.44 8.76 23.39
CA THR A 344 13.05 10.13 23.04
C THR A 344 13.87 10.69 21.87
N ARG A 345 15.15 10.32 21.74
CA ARG A 345 15.99 10.71 20.58
C ARG A 345 15.50 10.04 19.30
N ASN A 346 15.15 8.76 19.36
CA ASN A 346 14.58 8.03 18.22
C ASN A 346 13.17 8.50 17.85
N ARG A 347 12.46 9.20 18.73
CA ARG A 347 11.12 9.77 18.45
C ARG A 347 11.11 10.64 17.20
N ARG A 348 12.12 11.50 16.98
CA ARG A 348 12.20 12.36 15.79
C ARG A 348 12.35 11.54 14.51
N THR A 349 13.21 10.51 14.54
CA THR A 349 13.43 9.61 13.41
C THR A 349 12.16 8.84 13.07
N THR A 350 11.47 8.26 14.07
CA THR A 350 10.21 7.53 13.86
C THR A 350 9.14 8.43 13.27
N ILE A 351 8.94 9.65 13.81
CA ILE A 351 7.98 10.63 13.28
C ILE A 351 8.32 10.99 11.83
N THR A 352 9.60 11.21 11.51
CA THR A 352 10.05 11.57 10.17
C THR A 352 9.79 10.46 9.17
N ILE A 353 10.14 9.21 9.50
CA ILE A 353 9.86 8.03 8.66
C ILE A 353 8.35 7.89 8.42
N THR A 354 7.54 8.06 9.46
CA THR A 354 6.08 8.03 9.37
C THR A 354 5.52 9.11 8.44
N VAL A 355 6.01 10.34 8.53
CA VAL A 355 5.56 11.43 7.65
C VAL A 355 5.94 11.15 6.20
N ILE A 356 7.18 10.74 5.95
CA ILE A 356 7.67 10.42 4.59
C ILE A 356 6.88 9.26 3.99
N SER A 357 6.71 8.14 4.72
CA SER A 357 5.96 6.99 4.22
C SER A 357 4.49 7.33 3.95
N THR A 358 3.89 8.19 4.78
CA THR A 358 2.53 8.70 4.58
C THR A 358 2.43 9.52 3.29
N LEU A 359 3.35 10.45 3.06
CA LEU A 359 3.38 11.29 1.84
C LEU A 359 3.57 10.45 0.57
N VAL A 360 4.46 9.45 0.61
CA VAL A 360 4.67 8.51 -0.50
C VAL A 360 3.41 7.72 -0.80
N ALA A 361 2.75 7.18 0.22
CA ALA A 361 1.52 6.41 0.06
C ALA A 361 0.35 7.26 -0.47
N ILE A 362 0.19 8.50 0.01
CA ILE A 362 -0.80 9.45 -0.53
C ILE A 362 -0.54 9.72 -2.01
N THR A 363 0.71 10.01 -2.36
CA THR A 363 1.11 10.29 -3.74
C THR A 363 0.80 9.11 -4.65
N LEU A 364 1.19 7.90 -4.24
CA LEU A 364 0.93 6.67 -4.99
C LEU A 364 -0.58 6.40 -5.16
N ALA A 365 -1.36 6.56 -4.09
CA ALA A 365 -2.81 6.37 -4.12
C ALA A 365 -3.51 7.35 -5.08
N VAL A 366 -3.09 8.63 -5.08
CA VAL A 366 -3.62 9.64 -6.00
C VAL A 366 -3.24 9.31 -7.45
N LEU A 367 -1.99 8.94 -7.72
CA LEU A 367 -1.53 8.55 -9.07
C LEU A 367 -2.33 7.36 -9.63
N LEU A 368 -2.47 6.27 -8.87
CA LEU A 368 -3.25 5.09 -9.25
C LEU A 368 -4.73 5.42 -9.48
N SER A 369 -5.32 6.23 -8.58
CA SER A 369 -6.72 6.66 -8.69
C SER A 369 -6.97 7.50 -9.95
N MET A 370 -6.05 8.41 -10.29
CA MET A 370 -6.12 9.20 -11.52
C MET A 370 -5.99 8.31 -12.76
N GLN A 371 -5.08 7.35 -12.76
CA GLN A 371 -4.84 6.43 -13.88
C GLN A 371 -6.08 5.57 -14.18
N ILE A 372 -6.63 4.91 -13.16
CA ILE A 372 -7.82 4.05 -13.30
C ILE A 372 -9.05 4.89 -13.65
N GLY A 373 -9.24 6.02 -12.96
CA GLY A 373 -10.38 6.90 -13.17
C GLY A 373 -10.42 7.53 -14.57
N LYS A 374 -9.27 7.75 -15.22
CA LYS A 374 -9.20 8.21 -16.62
C LYS A 374 -9.59 7.10 -17.59
N ALA A 375 -9.09 5.89 -17.38
CA ALA A 375 -9.40 4.74 -18.24
C ALA A 375 -10.89 4.38 -18.21
N LEU A 376 -11.49 4.29 -17.01
CA LEU A 376 -12.92 3.99 -16.85
C LEU A 376 -13.83 5.04 -17.49
N ARG A 377 -13.51 6.34 -17.35
CA ARG A 377 -14.28 7.42 -18.00
C ARG A 377 -14.25 7.32 -19.52
N ARG A 378 -13.10 6.97 -20.09
CA ARG A 378 -12.96 6.78 -21.53
C ARG A 378 -13.77 5.58 -22.01
N LEU A 379 -13.71 4.44 -21.31
CA LEU A 379 -14.51 3.27 -21.64
C LEU A 379 -16.01 3.56 -21.54
N ALA A 380 -16.47 4.23 -20.48
CA ALA A 380 -17.86 4.64 -20.34
C ALA A 380 -18.33 5.53 -21.51
N THR A 381 -17.48 6.46 -21.95
CA THR A 381 -17.77 7.31 -23.11
C THR A 381 -17.86 6.48 -24.40
N GLU A 382 -16.97 5.52 -24.61
CA GLU A 382 -17.04 4.62 -25.78
C GLU A 382 -18.31 3.75 -25.75
N THR A 383 -18.69 3.21 -24.59
CA THR A 383 -19.94 2.45 -24.44
C THR A 383 -21.17 3.31 -24.75
N GLU A 384 -21.19 4.58 -24.33
CA GLU A 384 -22.26 5.52 -24.68
C GLU A 384 -22.34 5.75 -26.20
N GLN A 385 -21.20 5.84 -26.89
CA GLN A 385 -21.18 5.95 -28.35
C GLN A 385 -21.69 4.69 -29.06
N ILE A 386 -21.40 3.50 -28.51
CA ILE A 386 -21.99 2.24 -28.99
C ILE A 386 -23.50 2.25 -28.84
N GLY A 387 -24.01 2.75 -27.71
CA GLY A 387 -25.44 2.96 -27.49
C GLY A 387 -26.09 3.93 -28.49
N LYS A 388 -25.32 4.81 -29.13
CA LYS A 388 -25.77 5.70 -30.23
C LYS A 388 -25.49 5.10 -31.62
N PHE A 389 -25.11 3.82 -31.69
CA PHE A 389 -24.72 3.10 -32.90
C PHE A 389 -23.55 3.75 -33.68
N HIS A 390 -22.70 4.52 -33.00
CA HIS A 390 -21.48 5.12 -33.55
C HIS A 390 -20.28 4.18 -33.38
N LEU A 391 -20.08 3.30 -34.36
CA LEU A 391 -19.15 2.17 -34.23
C LEU A 391 -17.73 2.41 -34.79
N GLN A 392 -17.26 3.66 -34.87
CA GLN A 392 -15.95 3.98 -35.45
C GLN A 392 -14.79 3.27 -34.73
N ALA A 393 -13.84 2.71 -35.49
CA ALA A 393 -12.64 2.08 -34.93
C ALA A 393 -11.75 3.11 -34.23
N LYS A 394 -11.29 2.79 -33.03
CA LYS A 394 -10.28 3.57 -32.31
C LYS A 394 -9.23 2.62 -31.72
N PRO A 395 -7.98 3.07 -31.55
CA PRO A 395 -6.93 2.24 -30.97
C PRO A 395 -7.29 1.80 -29.54
N VAL A 396 -7.05 0.52 -29.25
CA VAL A 396 -7.31 -0.09 -27.94
C VAL A 396 -6.54 0.68 -26.86
N VAL A 397 -7.24 1.03 -25.78
CA VAL A 397 -6.66 1.79 -24.68
C VAL A 397 -5.60 0.94 -23.98
N ALA A 398 -4.33 1.34 -24.06
CA ALA A 398 -3.27 0.75 -23.27
C ALA A 398 -3.51 1.06 -21.78
N SER A 399 -3.73 0.01 -20.99
CA SER A 399 -3.85 0.09 -19.53
C SER A 399 -2.88 -0.89 -18.88
N SER A 400 -2.24 -0.46 -17.79
CA SER A 400 -1.44 -1.32 -16.91
C SER A 400 -2.32 -2.28 -16.11
N VAL A 401 -3.58 -1.92 -15.88
CA VAL A 401 -4.55 -2.75 -15.17
C VAL A 401 -5.15 -3.78 -16.13
N VAL A 402 -4.96 -5.05 -15.82
CA VAL A 402 -5.31 -6.20 -16.68
C VAL A 402 -6.82 -6.24 -16.95
N GLU A 403 -7.64 -6.02 -15.93
CA GLU A 403 -9.10 -6.03 -16.01
C GLU A 403 -9.62 -4.91 -16.92
N VAL A 404 -9.00 -3.72 -16.84
CA VAL A 404 -9.34 -2.60 -17.73
C VAL A 404 -8.97 -2.92 -19.18
N ARG A 405 -7.85 -3.62 -19.40
CA ARG A 405 -7.43 -4.06 -20.73
C ARG A 405 -8.38 -5.12 -21.30
N GLN A 406 -8.77 -6.11 -20.50
CA GLN A 406 -9.76 -7.12 -20.89
C GLN A 406 -11.10 -6.48 -21.29
N LEU A 407 -11.58 -5.52 -20.48
CA LEU A 407 -12.80 -4.78 -20.79
C LEU A 407 -12.66 -3.95 -22.09
N ALA A 408 -11.53 -3.29 -22.29
CA ALA A 408 -11.26 -2.54 -23.52
C ALA A 408 -11.25 -3.44 -24.77
N THR A 409 -10.63 -4.62 -24.69
CA THR A 409 -10.63 -5.61 -25.77
C THR A 409 -12.04 -6.12 -26.06
N ALA A 410 -12.80 -6.50 -25.02
CA ALA A 410 -14.17 -6.98 -25.18
C ALA A 410 -15.09 -5.93 -25.86
N ILE A 411 -14.94 -4.65 -25.49
CA ILE A 411 -15.68 -3.56 -26.14
C ILE A 411 -15.31 -3.43 -27.62
N GLU A 412 -14.03 -3.56 -27.98
CA GLU A 412 -13.61 -3.47 -29.39
C GLU A 412 -14.06 -4.68 -30.22
N ASP A 413 -14.02 -5.89 -29.65
CA ASP A 413 -14.54 -7.09 -30.30
C ASP A 413 -16.06 -6.98 -30.52
N MET A 414 -16.81 -6.44 -29.56
CA MET A 414 -18.23 -6.12 -29.73
C MET A 414 -18.45 -5.08 -30.84
N LYS A 415 -17.68 -3.99 -30.90
CA LYS A 415 -17.74 -3.00 -32.00
C LYS A 415 -17.43 -3.62 -33.35
N ARG A 416 -16.47 -4.54 -33.41
CA ARG A 416 -16.13 -5.28 -34.64
C ARG A 416 -17.31 -6.15 -35.09
N GLY A 417 -17.92 -6.89 -34.17
CA GLY A 417 -19.12 -7.69 -34.44
C GLY A 417 -20.29 -6.85 -34.94
N LEU A 418 -20.62 -5.75 -34.26
CA LEU A 418 -21.71 -4.86 -34.65
C LEU A 418 -21.45 -4.16 -36.01
N ARG A 419 -20.21 -3.77 -36.33
CA ARG A 419 -19.85 -3.23 -37.66
C ARG A 419 -20.04 -4.24 -38.77
N SER A 420 -19.71 -5.51 -38.53
CA SER A 420 -19.99 -6.57 -39.49
C SER A 420 -21.50 -6.77 -39.66
N PHE A 421 -22.26 -6.76 -38.56
CA PHE A 421 -23.71 -6.87 -38.59
C PHE A 421 -24.39 -5.75 -39.38
N GLN A 422 -23.90 -4.50 -39.28
CA GLN A 422 -24.39 -3.35 -40.06
C GLN A 422 -24.41 -3.57 -41.58
N LYS A 423 -23.62 -4.51 -42.12
CA LYS A 423 -23.59 -4.81 -43.56
C LYS A 423 -24.76 -5.67 -44.03
N PHE A 424 -25.50 -6.28 -43.10
CA PHE A 424 -26.58 -7.22 -43.39
C PHE A 424 -27.98 -6.67 -43.08
N VAL A 425 -28.06 -5.45 -42.55
CA VAL A 425 -29.32 -4.83 -42.11
C VAL A 425 -29.40 -3.37 -42.57
N PRO A 426 -30.62 -2.85 -42.85
CA PRO A 426 -30.80 -1.43 -43.17
C PRO A 426 -30.39 -0.55 -41.97
N VAL A 427 -29.24 0.12 -42.08
CA VAL A 427 -28.62 0.85 -40.97
C VAL A 427 -29.51 1.97 -40.42
N ASP A 428 -30.24 2.66 -41.28
CA ASP A 428 -31.14 3.75 -40.87
C ASP A 428 -32.34 3.26 -40.05
N PHE A 429 -32.81 2.04 -40.33
CA PHE A 429 -33.83 1.40 -39.52
C PHE A 429 -33.28 1.02 -38.14
N VAL A 430 -32.10 0.40 -38.07
CA VAL A 430 -31.46 0.03 -36.78
C VAL A 430 -31.20 1.27 -35.92
N ARG A 431 -30.75 2.37 -36.52
CA ARG A 431 -30.58 3.64 -35.80
C ARG A 431 -31.88 4.17 -35.21
N THR A 432 -33.00 4.00 -35.93
CA THR A 432 -34.32 4.43 -35.46
C THR A 432 -34.76 3.60 -34.25
N LEU A 433 -34.60 2.27 -34.28
CA LEU A 433 -34.89 1.39 -33.15
C LEU A 433 -34.04 1.71 -31.91
N VAL A 434 -32.74 1.92 -32.10
CA VAL A 434 -31.82 2.28 -31.01
C VAL A 434 -32.20 3.62 -30.38
N ALA A 435 -32.65 4.59 -31.18
CA ALA A 435 -33.06 5.90 -30.69
C ALA A 435 -34.40 5.87 -29.94
N SER A 436 -35.35 5.02 -30.35
CA SER A 436 -36.64 4.88 -29.67
C SER A 436 -36.55 4.00 -28.41
N GLY A 437 -35.57 3.10 -28.35
CA GLY A 437 -35.42 2.13 -27.26
C GLY A 437 -36.37 0.93 -27.39
N ASP A 438 -37.02 0.78 -28.54
CA ASP A 438 -37.98 -0.29 -28.81
C ASP A 438 -37.30 -1.52 -29.42
N GLU A 439 -37.91 -2.69 -29.20
CA GLU A 439 -37.53 -3.91 -29.92
C GLU A 439 -38.25 -3.99 -31.28
N ALA A 440 -37.59 -4.64 -32.25
CA ALA A 440 -38.19 -4.90 -33.54
C ALA A 440 -39.31 -5.95 -33.42
N VAL A 441 -40.56 -5.51 -33.44
CA VAL A 441 -41.74 -6.37 -33.46
C VAL A 441 -42.36 -6.44 -34.86
N ILE A 442 -43.04 -7.55 -35.18
CA ILE A 442 -43.82 -7.68 -36.43
C ILE A 442 -44.86 -6.57 -36.48
N GLY A 443 -44.92 -5.88 -37.61
CA GLY A 443 -45.88 -4.80 -37.82
C GLY A 443 -45.42 -3.87 -38.93
N GLY A 444 -46.33 -3.03 -39.39
CA GLY A 444 -46.04 -2.03 -40.39
C GLY A 444 -47.14 -0.98 -40.43
N HIS A 445 -46.84 0.15 -41.05
CA HIS A 445 -47.81 1.22 -41.27
C HIS A 445 -47.96 1.47 -42.75
N ARG A 446 -49.14 1.96 -43.15
CA ARG A 446 -49.39 2.37 -44.53
C ARG A 446 -48.67 3.70 -44.78
N ALA A 447 -47.80 3.74 -45.78
CA ALA A 447 -47.07 4.92 -46.20
C ALA A 447 -47.09 5.04 -47.73
N THR A 448 -47.15 6.29 -48.22
CA THR A 448 -46.93 6.57 -49.64
C THR A 448 -45.43 6.61 -49.89
N ILE A 449 -44.92 5.71 -50.71
CA ILE A 449 -43.50 5.56 -51.01
C ILE A 449 -43.26 5.60 -52.51
N THR A 450 -42.05 6.00 -52.92
CA THR A 450 -41.57 5.76 -54.29
C THR A 450 -40.68 4.54 -54.28
N VAL A 451 -41.07 3.50 -55.00
CA VAL A 451 -40.35 2.23 -55.11
C VAL A 451 -39.50 2.25 -56.37
N HIS A 452 -38.26 1.79 -56.23
CA HIS A 452 -37.28 1.55 -57.27
C HIS A 452 -36.99 0.06 -57.39
N PHE A 453 -37.12 -0.44 -58.61
CA PHE A 453 -36.53 -1.70 -59.02
C PHE A 453 -35.55 -1.43 -60.15
N SER A 454 -34.34 -1.95 -60.04
CA SER A 454 -33.42 -2.03 -61.17
C SER A 454 -32.96 -3.44 -61.40
N ASP A 455 -32.62 -3.77 -62.64
CA ASP A 455 -32.02 -5.05 -63.03
C ASP A 455 -30.97 -4.84 -64.13
N ILE A 456 -29.95 -5.69 -64.22
CA ILE A 456 -28.93 -5.57 -65.27
C ILE A 456 -29.51 -6.12 -66.58
N ALA A 457 -29.42 -5.32 -67.65
CA ALA A 457 -29.84 -5.76 -68.97
C ALA A 457 -28.98 -6.94 -69.44
N ASP A 458 -29.67 -8.03 -69.79
CA ASP A 458 -29.08 -9.25 -70.36
C ASP A 458 -28.05 -9.93 -69.44
N PHE A 459 -28.26 -9.81 -68.13
CA PHE A 459 -27.39 -10.39 -67.09
C PHE A 459 -27.18 -11.89 -67.21
N THR A 460 -28.22 -12.66 -67.57
CA THR A 460 -28.09 -14.12 -67.73
C THR A 460 -26.98 -14.46 -68.72
N THR A 461 -26.95 -13.80 -69.88
CA THR A 461 -25.90 -13.99 -70.89
C THR A 461 -24.52 -13.58 -70.36
N ILE A 462 -24.44 -12.47 -69.61
CA ILE A 462 -23.19 -12.02 -69.00
C ILE A 462 -22.69 -13.06 -67.98
N SER A 463 -23.58 -13.58 -67.13
CA SER A 463 -23.25 -14.53 -66.06
C SER A 463 -22.79 -15.89 -66.57
N GLU A 464 -23.26 -16.32 -67.75
CA GLU A 464 -22.84 -17.56 -68.39
C GLU A 464 -21.43 -17.47 -69.01
N THR A 465 -20.96 -16.26 -69.29
CA THR A 465 -19.66 -16.02 -69.96
C THR A 465 -18.49 -15.76 -69.01
N LEU A 466 -18.76 -15.44 -67.74
CA LEU A 466 -17.74 -15.07 -66.74
C LEU A 466 -17.49 -16.21 -65.75
N ALA A 467 -16.28 -16.28 -65.21
CA ALA A 467 -16.00 -17.15 -64.07
C ALA A 467 -16.77 -16.67 -62.82
N PRO A 468 -17.22 -17.57 -61.92
CA PRO A 468 -18.01 -17.20 -60.74
C PRO A 468 -17.37 -16.11 -59.87
N GLU A 469 -16.05 -16.18 -59.66
CA GLU A 469 -15.32 -15.21 -58.84
C GLU A 469 -15.29 -13.82 -59.49
N GLU A 470 -15.12 -13.76 -60.81
CA GLU A 470 -15.12 -12.51 -61.59
C GLU A 470 -16.51 -11.89 -61.64
N LEU A 471 -17.55 -12.72 -61.78
CA LEU A 471 -18.95 -12.31 -61.73
C LEU A 471 -19.29 -11.68 -60.37
N VAL A 472 -18.87 -12.30 -59.27
CA VAL A 472 -19.11 -11.76 -57.92
C VAL A 472 -18.45 -10.40 -57.73
N VAL A 473 -17.22 -10.22 -58.22
CA VAL A 473 -16.52 -8.91 -58.15
C VAL A 473 -17.23 -7.87 -59.01
N LEU A 474 -17.58 -8.19 -60.26
CA LEU A 474 -18.28 -7.27 -61.15
C LEU A 474 -19.66 -6.89 -60.60
N LEU A 475 -20.41 -7.86 -60.10
CA LEU A 475 -21.71 -7.63 -59.46
C LEU A 475 -21.56 -6.76 -58.21
N SER A 476 -20.56 -7.02 -57.37
CA SER A 476 -20.30 -6.21 -56.17
C SER A 476 -19.94 -4.76 -56.52
N GLU A 477 -19.14 -4.54 -57.57
CA GLU A 477 -18.83 -3.21 -58.10
C GLU A 477 -20.10 -2.51 -58.59
N TYR A 478 -20.92 -3.17 -59.40
CA TYR A 478 -22.20 -2.65 -59.89
C TYR A 478 -23.15 -2.27 -58.75
N LEU A 479 -23.42 -3.21 -57.83
CA LEU A 479 -24.30 -2.98 -56.69
C LEU A 479 -23.79 -1.82 -55.83
N SER A 480 -22.47 -1.71 -55.61
CA SER A 480 -21.89 -0.60 -54.85
C SER A 480 -22.10 0.75 -55.51
N VAL A 481 -21.96 0.85 -56.83
CA VAL A 481 -22.16 2.09 -57.59
C VAL A 481 -23.61 2.52 -57.51
N MET A 482 -24.53 1.62 -57.83
CA MET A 482 -25.96 1.91 -57.87
C MET A 482 -26.53 2.24 -56.48
N SER A 483 -26.08 1.49 -55.47
CA SER A 483 -26.48 1.71 -54.08
C SER A 483 -26.00 3.06 -53.54
N GLY A 484 -24.83 3.52 -53.98
CA GLY A 484 -24.27 4.80 -53.57
C GLY A 484 -25.19 5.98 -53.89
N GLU A 485 -25.71 6.06 -55.11
CA GLU A 485 -26.59 7.16 -55.53
C GLU A 485 -27.99 7.06 -54.88
N ILE A 486 -28.50 5.84 -54.67
CA ILE A 486 -29.77 5.62 -53.95
C ILE A 486 -29.64 6.13 -52.52
N LEU A 487 -28.60 5.72 -51.79
CA LEU A 487 -28.39 6.13 -50.40
C LEU A 487 -28.09 7.63 -50.28
N ALA A 488 -27.34 8.22 -51.24
CA ALA A 488 -27.02 9.65 -51.26
C ALA A 488 -28.25 10.56 -51.33
N THR A 489 -29.38 10.02 -51.81
CA THR A 489 -30.65 10.74 -51.94
C THR A 489 -31.66 10.37 -50.84
N GLY A 490 -31.23 9.66 -49.80
CA GLY A 490 -32.09 9.24 -48.69
C GLY A 490 -32.99 8.05 -49.03
N GLY A 491 -32.64 7.27 -50.06
CA GLY A 491 -33.31 6.02 -50.38
C GLY A 491 -32.90 4.90 -49.44
N THR A 492 -33.85 4.06 -49.03
CA THR A 492 -33.61 2.85 -48.25
C THR A 492 -33.50 1.66 -49.20
N ILE A 493 -32.35 0.98 -49.21
CA ILE A 493 -32.19 -0.29 -49.91
C ILE A 493 -32.85 -1.37 -49.07
N ASP A 494 -33.86 -2.01 -49.64
CA ASP A 494 -34.58 -3.12 -49.01
C ASP A 494 -33.73 -4.39 -49.10
N LYS A 495 -33.45 -4.81 -50.34
CA LYS A 495 -32.67 -6.02 -50.61
C LYS A 495 -32.10 -6.04 -52.03
N TYR A 496 -31.10 -6.89 -52.20
CA TYR A 496 -30.60 -7.35 -53.49
C TYR A 496 -31.27 -8.67 -53.85
N ILE A 497 -31.71 -8.83 -55.10
CA ILE A 497 -32.37 -10.04 -55.60
C ILE A 497 -31.60 -10.48 -56.86
N GLY A 498 -30.51 -11.24 -56.67
CA GLY A 498 -29.56 -11.49 -57.76
C GLY A 498 -28.83 -10.20 -58.13
N ASP A 499 -28.95 -9.77 -59.38
CA ASP A 499 -28.47 -8.49 -59.92
C ASP A 499 -29.46 -7.33 -59.74
N ALA A 500 -30.68 -7.62 -59.27
CA ALA A 500 -31.68 -6.61 -59.06
C ALA A 500 -31.51 -5.86 -57.72
N ILE A 501 -31.87 -4.58 -57.72
CA ILE A 501 -31.88 -3.72 -56.53
C ILE A 501 -33.30 -3.25 -56.28
N MET A 502 -33.85 -3.65 -55.13
CA MET A 502 -35.10 -3.09 -54.59
C MET A 502 -34.77 -2.02 -53.56
N ALA A 503 -35.25 -0.80 -53.80
CA ALA A 503 -35.12 0.32 -52.88
C ALA A 503 -36.41 1.13 -52.84
N PHE A 504 -36.57 1.96 -51.82
CA PHE A 504 -37.68 2.90 -51.73
C PHE A 504 -37.31 4.17 -50.96
N TRP A 505 -38.01 5.26 -51.23
CA TRP A 505 -37.90 6.51 -50.48
C TRP A 505 -39.16 6.74 -49.64
N ASN A 506 -39.02 7.63 -48.65
CA ASN A 506 -40.08 8.03 -47.72
C ASN A 506 -40.44 6.98 -46.64
N ALA A 507 -39.55 6.02 -46.39
CA ALA A 507 -39.56 5.17 -45.20
C ALA A 507 -38.15 4.58 -44.94
N PRO A 508 -37.73 4.32 -43.68
CA PRO A 508 -38.43 4.66 -42.43
C PRO A 508 -38.42 6.17 -42.15
N GLN A 509 -37.51 6.92 -42.77
CA GLN A 509 -37.44 8.37 -42.67
C GLN A 509 -38.35 9.03 -43.72
N THR A 510 -39.03 10.10 -43.33
CA THR A 510 -39.78 10.93 -44.28
C THR A 510 -38.82 11.66 -45.21
N VAL A 511 -39.05 11.56 -46.51
CA VAL A 511 -38.27 12.24 -47.54
C VAL A 511 -39.20 13.19 -48.29
N ALA A 512 -38.95 14.50 -48.16
CA ALA A 512 -39.69 15.50 -48.92
C ALA A 512 -39.45 15.31 -50.43
N ASP A 513 -40.49 15.49 -51.24
CA ASP A 513 -40.46 15.30 -52.69
C ASP A 513 -39.87 13.95 -53.13
N HIS A 514 -40.11 12.87 -52.36
CA HIS A 514 -39.48 11.57 -52.57
C HIS A 514 -39.58 11.02 -54.01
N ALA A 515 -40.67 11.32 -54.73
CA ALA A 515 -40.81 10.95 -56.14
C ALA A 515 -39.80 11.66 -57.05
N TYR A 516 -39.61 12.97 -56.87
CA TYR A 516 -38.60 13.74 -57.61
C TYR A 516 -37.18 13.32 -57.23
N VAL A 517 -36.92 13.16 -55.93
CA VAL A 517 -35.61 12.75 -55.41
C VAL A 517 -35.21 11.36 -55.93
N ALA A 518 -36.17 10.43 -56.02
CA ALA A 518 -35.96 9.14 -56.66
C ALA A 518 -35.62 9.27 -58.16
N CYS A 519 -36.28 10.17 -58.89
CA CYS A 519 -35.92 10.47 -60.28
C CYS A 519 -34.48 11.00 -60.40
N CYS A 520 -34.06 11.90 -59.52
CA CYS A 520 -32.67 12.38 -59.46
C CYS A 520 -31.69 11.23 -59.22
N ALA A 521 -31.99 10.35 -58.26
CA ALA A 521 -31.17 9.19 -57.92
C ALA A 521 -30.98 8.26 -59.11
N VAL A 522 -32.07 7.97 -59.85
CA VAL A 522 -32.00 7.09 -61.02
C VAL A 522 -31.23 7.71 -62.17
N LEU A 523 -31.40 9.01 -62.42
CA LEU A 523 -30.60 9.71 -63.43
C LEU A 523 -29.11 9.74 -63.05
N ALA A 524 -28.79 9.94 -61.77
CA ALA A 524 -27.43 9.85 -61.26
C ALA A 524 -26.87 8.43 -61.41
N ASN A 525 -27.66 7.39 -61.11
CA ASN A 525 -27.33 6.00 -61.35
C ASN A 525 -26.96 5.74 -62.81
N GLN A 526 -27.78 6.18 -63.76
CA GLN A 526 -27.50 5.98 -65.18
C GLN A 526 -26.20 6.69 -65.62
N ARG A 527 -25.93 7.90 -65.11
CA ARG A 527 -24.66 8.61 -65.37
C ARG A 527 -23.46 7.91 -64.73
N ALA A 528 -23.61 7.44 -63.50
CA ALA A 528 -22.56 6.71 -62.80
C ALA A 528 -22.25 5.40 -63.52
N LEU A 529 -23.28 4.66 -63.92
CA LEU A 529 -23.15 3.43 -64.68
C LEU A 529 -22.47 3.66 -66.04
N ALA A 530 -22.79 4.74 -66.74
CA ALA A 530 -22.11 5.11 -67.99
C ALA A 530 -20.60 5.33 -67.79
N ARG A 531 -20.20 6.08 -66.75
CA ARG A 531 -18.77 6.27 -66.42
C ARG A 531 -18.07 4.96 -66.02
N TRP A 532 -18.75 4.12 -65.24
CA TRP A 532 -18.19 2.84 -64.82
C TRP A 532 -18.10 1.82 -65.95
N ARG A 533 -19.00 1.89 -66.93
CA ARG A 533 -18.95 1.10 -68.16
C ARG A 533 -17.64 1.32 -68.92
N GLU A 534 -17.21 2.56 -69.09
CA GLU A 534 -15.90 2.88 -69.71
C GLU A 534 -14.74 2.23 -68.95
N THR A 535 -14.81 2.26 -67.61
CA THR A 535 -13.80 1.66 -66.74
C THR A 535 -13.77 0.13 -66.84
N TRP A 536 -14.94 -0.51 -66.90
CA TRP A 536 -15.05 -1.97 -67.05
C TRP A 536 -14.56 -2.42 -68.42
N VAL A 537 -14.98 -1.74 -69.49
CA VAL A 537 -14.52 -2.03 -70.86
C VAL A 537 -13.01 -1.88 -70.98
N ALA A 538 -12.42 -0.81 -70.41
CA ALA A 538 -10.97 -0.62 -70.40
C ALA A 538 -10.21 -1.73 -69.64
N LYS A 539 -10.87 -2.40 -68.69
CA LYS A 539 -10.34 -3.56 -67.95
C LYS A 539 -10.68 -4.90 -68.60
N GLY A 540 -11.26 -4.91 -69.80
CA GLY A 540 -11.68 -6.12 -70.50
C GLY A 540 -12.92 -6.80 -69.90
N LYS A 541 -13.67 -6.13 -69.02
CA LYS A 541 -14.92 -6.64 -68.44
C LYS A 541 -16.13 -6.25 -69.33
N PRO A 542 -17.26 -6.99 -69.25
CA PRO A 542 -18.47 -6.67 -69.99
C PRO A 542 -19.02 -5.27 -69.70
N ALA A 543 -19.62 -4.64 -70.71
CA ALA A 543 -20.31 -3.37 -70.58
C ALA A 543 -21.69 -3.58 -69.94
N LEU A 544 -21.92 -3.04 -68.75
CA LEU A 544 -23.20 -3.18 -68.05
C LEU A 544 -24.16 -2.03 -68.36
N TYR A 545 -25.43 -2.38 -68.50
CA TYR A 545 -26.57 -1.48 -68.65
C TYR A 545 -27.62 -1.90 -67.63
N ALA A 546 -28.35 -0.95 -67.05
CA ALA A 546 -29.39 -1.25 -66.07
C ALA A 546 -30.71 -0.65 -66.50
N ARG A 547 -31.77 -1.43 -66.36
CA ARG A 547 -33.15 -0.99 -66.55
C ARG A 547 -33.72 -0.65 -65.18
N VAL A 548 -34.52 0.40 -65.11
CA VAL A 548 -35.07 0.92 -63.85
C VAL A 548 -36.56 1.21 -64.00
N GLY A 549 -37.34 0.78 -63.01
CA GLY A 549 -38.75 1.09 -62.85
C GLY A 549 -39.00 1.89 -61.58
N LEU A 550 -39.63 3.06 -61.71
CA LEU A 550 -40.07 3.89 -60.58
C LEU A 550 -41.59 3.98 -60.52
N HIS A 551 -42.16 3.61 -59.37
CA HIS A 551 -43.59 3.81 -59.11
C HIS A 551 -43.82 4.42 -57.73
N THR A 552 -44.76 5.37 -57.66
CA THR A 552 -45.17 6.00 -56.41
C THR A 552 -46.59 5.60 -56.05
N GLY A 553 -46.79 5.13 -54.83
CA GLY A 553 -48.09 4.67 -54.34
C GLY A 553 -48.06 4.24 -52.88
N ASP A 554 -49.22 3.86 -52.35
CA ASP A 554 -49.33 3.38 -50.98
C ASP A 554 -48.82 1.94 -50.86
N ALA A 555 -48.00 1.69 -49.83
CA ALA A 555 -47.55 0.35 -49.44
C ALA A 555 -47.59 0.22 -47.91
N VAL A 556 -47.58 -1.01 -47.42
CA VAL A 556 -47.31 -1.27 -46.00
C VAL A 556 -45.81 -1.39 -45.85
N VAL A 557 -45.21 -0.55 -45.01
CA VAL A 557 -43.77 -0.58 -44.72
C VAL A 557 -43.57 -0.91 -43.25
N GLY A 558 -42.68 -1.87 -42.97
CA GLY A 558 -42.39 -2.27 -41.59
C GLY A 558 -41.63 -3.59 -41.51
N ASN A 559 -41.61 -4.16 -40.32
CA ASN A 559 -41.01 -5.46 -40.04
C ASN A 559 -41.97 -6.57 -40.46
N ILE A 560 -41.64 -7.25 -41.54
CA ILE A 560 -42.41 -8.37 -42.06
C ILE A 560 -41.58 -9.65 -41.96
N GLY A 561 -42.20 -10.75 -41.56
CA GLY A 561 -41.55 -12.05 -41.43
C GLY A 561 -42.13 -12.87 -40.29
N SER A 562 -41.28 -13.66 -39.65
CA SER A 562 -41.60 -14.41 -38.44
C SER A 562 -40.81 -13.88 -37.25
N GLU A 563 -41.17 -14.28 -36.03
CA GLU A 563 -40.45 -13.86 -34.80
C GLU A 563 -38.94 -14.14 -34.86
N ALA A 564 -38.54 -15.20 -35.57
CA ALA A 564 -37.12 -15.58 -35.70
C ALA A 564 -36.38 -14.83 -36.83
N ARG A 565 -37.10 -14.23 -37.79
CA ARG A 565 -36.50 -13.55 -38.95
C ARG A 565 -37.44 -12.48 -39.48
N LEU A 566 -37.05 -11.23 -39.24
CA LEU A 566 -37.75 -10.03 -39.70
C LEU A 566 -36.92 -9.33 -40.77
N ASP A 567 -37.57 -8.94 -41.86
CA ASP A 567 -37.04 -8.02 -42.85
C ASP A 567 -37.81 -6.70 -42.74
N PHE A 568 -37.10 -5.58 -42.67
CA PHE A 568 -37.73 -4.27 -42.83
C PHE A 568 -37.94 -4.02 -44.34
N THR A 569 -39.18 -4.15 -44.80
CA THR A 569 -39.51 -4.21 -46.23
C THR A 569 -40.83 -3.51 -46.53
N ALA A 570 -41.09 -3.22 -47.79
CA ALA A 570 -42.36 -2.70 -48.27
C ALA A 570 -43.17 -3.81 -48.97
N ILE A 571 -44.48 -3.89 -48.69
CA ILE A 571 -45.39 -4.85 -49.31
C ILE A 571 -46.63 -4.14 -49.85
N GLY A 572 -47.02 -4.51 -51.07
CA GLY A 572 -48.25 -4.06 -51.71
C GLY A 572 -48.15 -4.04 -53.22
N ASP A 573 -49.26 -3.71 -53.87
CA ASP A 573 -49.33 -3.60 -55.34
C ASP A 573 -48.34 -2.57 -55.90
N THR A 574 -48.00 -1.54 -55.12
CA THR A 574 -47.01 -0.51 -55.46
C THR A 574 -45.64 -1.12 -55.79
N VAL A 575 -45.18 -2.08 -54.99
CA VAL A 575 -43.90 -2.80 -55.19
C VAL A 575 -43.95 -3.62 -56.48
N ASN A 576 -45.05 -4.35 -56.68
CA ASN A 576 -45.25 -5.18 -57.86
C ASN A 576 -45.34 -4.36 -59.16
N LEU A 577 -45.84 -3.12 -59.10
CA LEU A 577 -45.92 -2.25 -60.28
C LEU A 577 -44.55 -1.67 -60.63
N ALA A 578 -43.73 -1.26 -59.65
CA ALA A 578 -42.36 -0.81 -59.91
C ALA A 578 -41.50 -1.88 -60.59
N SER A 579 -41.52 -3.12 -60.08
CA SER A 579 -40.82 -4.26 -60.71
C SER A 579 -41.32 -4.55 -62.13
N ARG A 580 -42.63 -4.39 -62.40
CA ARG A 580 -43.16 -4.53 -63.77
C ARG A 580 -42.68 -3.42 -64.70
N LEU A 581 -42.59 -2.18 -64.22
CA LEU A 581 -42.07 -1.07 -65.02
C LEU A 581 -40.59 -1.28 -65.38
N GLU A 582 -39.80 -1.82 -64.47
CA GLU A 582 -38.42 -2.22 -64.76
C GLU A 582 -38.42 -3.17 -65.97
N GLY A 583 -39.14 -4.30 -65.91
CA GLY A 583 -39.14 -5.28 -66.99
C GLY A 583 -39.72 -4.77 -68.32
N LEU A 584 -40.62 -3.80 -68.30
CA LEU A 584 -41.19 -3.18 -69.51
C LEU A 584 -40.16 -2.37 -70.31
N ASN A 585 -39.08 -1.89 -69.68
CA ASN A 585 -38.01 -1.18 -70.37
C ASN A 585 -37.48 -1.96 -71.59
N LYS A 586 -37.36 -3.29 -71.47
CA LYS A 586 -36.91 -4.17 -72.56
C LYS A 586 -37.80 -4.08 -73.80
N GLN A 587 -39.12 -3.95 -73.60
CA GLN A 587 -40.08 -3.90 -74.71
C GLN A 587 -40.08 -2.56 -75.43
N TYR A 588 -39.81 -1.47 -74.70
CA TYR A 588 -39.78 -0.11 -75.26
C TYR A 588 -38.38 0.38 -75.64
N GLY A 589 -37.34 -0.43 -75.38
CA GLY A 589 -35.95 -0.04 -75.64
C GLY A 589 -35.44 1.09 -74.73
N THR A 590 -36.05 1.28 -73.57
CA THR A 590 -35.71 2.35 -72.63
C THR A 590 -34.83 1.82 -71.48
N TYR A 591 -34.26 2.72 -70.69
CA TYR A 591 -33.52 2.36 -69.47
C TYR A 591 -34.21 2.81 -68.18
N VAL A 592 -35.09 3.80 -68.24
CA VAL A 592 -35.81 4.30 -67.06
C VAL A 592 -37.27 4.53 -67.40
N LEU A 593 -38.16 3.77 -66.77
CA LEU A 593 -39.60 3.98 -66.83
C LEU A 593 -40.15 4.45 -65.49
N ILE A 594 -41.00 5.47 -65.55
CA ILE A 594 -41.71 6.00 -64.40
C ILE A 594 -43.22 5.92 -64.62
N SER A 595 -43.95 5.62 -63.56
CA SER A 595 -45.41 5.64 -63.58
C SER A 595 -45.97 7.06 -63.64
N ASP A 596 -47.21 7.18 -64.08
CA ASP A 596 -47.98 8.44 -64.01
C ASP A 596 -48.07 9.06 -62.61
N ALA A 597 -48.15 8.25 -61.56
CA ALA A 597 -48.14 8.75 -60.19
C ALA A 597 -46.80 9.40 -59.81
N THR A 598 -45.67 8.79 -60.22
CA THR A 598 -44.34 9.37 -60.03
C THR A 598 -44.18 10.66 -60.83
N TYR A 599 -44.59 10.64 -62.11
CA TYR A 599 -44.53 11.82 -62.97
C TYR A 599 -45.34 12.98 -62.42
N ARG A 600 -46.57 12.76 -61.93
CA ARG A 600 -47.41 13.82 -61.35
C ARG A 600 -46.80 14.48 -60.12
N LEU A 601 -46.04 13.73 -59.32
CA LEU A 601 -45.38 14.25 -58.12
C LEU A 601 -44.03 14.92 -58.41
N ALA A 602 -43.32 14.48 -59.46
CA ALA A 602 -42.08 15.13 -59.90
C ALA A 602 -42.35 16.37 -60.81
N ALA A 603 -43.43 16.31 -61.57
CA ALA A 603 -43.99 17.34 -62.45
C ALA A 603 -42.94 18.02 -63.36
N GLU A 604 -43.00 19.35 -63.49
CA GLU A 604 -42.17 20.17 -64.39
C GLU A 604 -40.67 20.15 -64.08
N ARG A 605 -40.25 19.48 -63.00
CA ARG A 605 -38.85 19.36 -62.60
C ARG A 605 -38.11 18.25 -63.37
N VAL A 606 -38.84 17.37 -64.06
CA VAL A 606 -38.30 16.28 -64.87
C VAL A 606 -38.79 16.38 -66.31
N VAL A 607 -37.93 15.98 -67.24
CA VAL A 607 -38.28 15.87 -68.66
C VAL A 607 -38.56 14.40 -68.96
N VAL A 608 -39.71 14.15 -69.56
CA VAL A 608 -40.18 12.79 -69.86
C VAL A 608 -40.64 12.65 -71.30
N ARG A 609 -40.53 11.43 -71.82
CA ARG A 609 -41.19 11.01 -73.05
C ARG A 609 -42.37 10.09 -72.69
N PRO A 610 -43.61 10.53 -72.84
CA PRO A 610 -44.78 9.69 -72.63
C PRO A 610 -44.82 8.53 -73.63
N LEU A 611 -45.00 7.28 -73.16
CA LEU A 611 -44.92 6.09 -74.02
C LEU A 611 -46.28 5.45 -74.30
N ASP A 612 -46.85 4.76 -73.33
CA ASP A 612 -48.05 3.95 -73.53
C ASP A 612 -48.91 3.84 -72.26
N ARG A 613 -50.11 3.25 -72.37
CA ARG A 613 -50.97 2.88 -71.25
C ARG A 613 -50.84 1.38 -70.99
N VAL A 614 -50.29 1.03 -69.83
CA VAL A 614 -50.13 -0.37 -69.42
C VAL A 614 -51.23 -0.79 -68.45
N ALA A 615 -51.73 -2.01 -68.63
CA ALA A 615 -52.77 -2.56 -67.78
C ALA A 615 -52.20 -2.88 -66.38
N VAL A 616 -52.82 -2.32 -65.34
CA VAL A 616 -52.52 -2.68 -63.95
C VAL A 616 -53.49 -3.77 -63.54
N LYS A 617 -52.98 -4.97 -63.27
CA LYS A 617 -53.77 -6.12 -62.77
C LYS A 617 -54.69 -5.65 -61.62
N GLY A 618 -56.01 -5.77 -61.81
CA GLY A 618 -57.02 -5.35 -60.83
C GLY A 618 -57.60 -3.95 -61.00
N LYS A 619 -57.17 -3.14 -61.97
CA LYS A 619 -57.76 -1.83 -62.30
C LYS A 619 -58.36 -1.81 -63.72
N LEU A 620 -59.52 -1.17 -63.86
CA LEU A 620 -60.25 -1.04 -65.14
C LEU A 620 -59.62 -0.01 -66.10
N THR A 621 -58.76 0.88 -65.60
CA THR A 621 -58.10 1.93 -66.38
C THR A 621 -56.59 1.67 -66.46
N GLY A 622 -56.05 1.61 -67.68
CA GLY A 622 -54.60 1.53 -67.91
C GLY A 622 -53.89 2.79 -67.42
N SER A 623 -52.72 2.62 -66.78
CA SER A 623 -51.90 3.73 -66.30
C SER A 623 -50.91 4.15 -67.38
N MET A 624 -50.76 5.46 -67.59
CA MET A 624 -49.71 5.97 -68.46
C MET A 624 -48.33 5.65 -67.87
N ILE A 625 -47.39 5.33 -68.73
CA ILE A 625 -45.97 5.21 -68.40
C ILE A 625 -45.17 6.22 -69.22
N TYR A 626 -44.06 6.64 -68.62
CA TYR A 626 -43.19 7.66 -69.17
C TYR A 626 -41.76 7.18 -69.11
N GLU A 627 -40.99 7.43 -70.14
CA GLU A 627 -39.54 7.36 -70.06
C GLU A 627 -39.01 8.63 -69.41
N LEU A 628 -38.12 8.48 -68.44
CA LEU A 628 -37.44 9.61 -67.81
C LEU A 628 -36.16 9.95 -68.59
N LEU A 629 -36.13 11.12 -69.22
CA LEU A 629 -35.01 11.56 -70.06
C LEU A 629 -33.96 12.35 -69.27
N GLY A 630 -34.38 13.14 -68.29
CA GLY A 630 -33.48 13.98 -67.52
C GLY A 630 -34.21 14.94 -66.59
N LEU A 631 -33.44 15.80 -65.92
CA LEU A 631 -34.00 16.91 -65.16
C LEU A 631 -34.30 18.09 -66.09
N ALA A 632 -35.26 18.92 -65.68
CA ALA A 632 -35.56 20.15 -66.41
C ALA A 632 -34.32 21.04 -66.51
N GLY A 633 -33.99 21.47 -67.74
CA GLY A 633 -32.79 22.26 -68.04
C GLY A 633 -31.51 21.46 -68.29
N GLU A 634 -31.50 20.14 -68.08
CA GLU A 634 -30.35 19.27 -68.37
C GLU A 634 -30.48 18.48 -69.68
N VAL A 635 -31.70 18.36 -70.21
CA VAL A 635 -31.95 17.72 -71.51
C VAL A 635 -31.71 18.73 -72.63
N ASP A 636 -30.95 18.33 -73.65
CA ASP A 636 -30.63 19.17 -74.79
C ASP A 636 -31.84 19.42 -75.70
N ALA A 637 -31.70 20.38 -76.63
CA ALA A 637 -32.78 20.76 -77.54
C ALA A 637 -33.23 19.57 -78.42
N ALA A 638 -32.32 18.66 -78.77
CA ALA A 638 -32.62 17.48 -79.56
C ALA A 638 -33.50 16.49 -78.78
N GLY A 639 -33.16 16.18 -77.53
CA GLY A 639 -33.95 15.31 -76.65
C GLY A 639 -35.33 15.89 -76.35
N LEU A 640 -35.45 17.21 -76.17
CA LEU A 640 -36.74 17.89 -76.00
C LEU A 640 -37.60 17.81 -77.26
N ALA A 641 -37.02 18.05 -78.44
CA ALA A 641 -37.70 17.92 -79.72
C ALA A 641 -38.16 16.47 -79.97
N HIS A 642 -37.31 15.50 -79.65
CA HIS A 642 -37.62 14.07 -79.74
C HIS A 642 -38.82 13.69 -78.88
N ALA A 643 -38.80 14.08 -77.60
CA ALA A 643 -39.90 13.83 -76.67
C ALA A 643 -41.21 14.48 -77.14
N ALA A 644 -41.16 15.72 -77.65
CA ALA A 644 -42.31 16.44 -78.14
C ALA A 644 -42.90 15.79 -79.41
N ARG A 645 -42.06 15.35 -80.35
CA ARG A 645 -42.51 14.64 -81.56
C ARG A 645 -43.17 13.32 -81.19
N HIS A 646 -42.53 12.51 -80.35
CA HIS A 646 -43.11 11.25 -79.87
C HIS A 646 -44.45 11.47 -79.15
N THR A 647 -44.55 12.53 -78.35
CA THR A 647 -45.80 12.90 -77.66
C THR A 647 -46.93 13.17 -78.67
N ARG A 648 -46.66 13.97 -79.71
CA ARG A 648 -47.65 14.26 -80.77
C ARG A 648 -48.08 13.00 -81.52
N ALA A 649 -47.11 12.16 -81.88
CA ALA A 649 -47.36 10.88 -82.54
C ALA A 649 -48.26 9.96 -81.70
N ARG A 650 -47.91 9.80 -80.42
CA ARG A 650 -48.67 9.00 -79.45
C ARG A 650 -50.06 9.58 -79.20
N ASP A 651 -50.20 10.90 -79.12
CA ASP A 651 -51.51 11.55 -78.95
C ASP A 651 -52.41 11.37 -80.19
N ALA A 652 -51.84 11.42 -81.40
CA ALA A 652 -52.56 11.06 -82.62
C ALA A 652 -52.99 9.59 -82.60
N TYR A 653 -52.10 8.67 -82.19
CA TYR A 653 -52.39 7.25 -82.04
C TYR A 653 -53.53 6.98 -81.04
N PHE A 654 -53.48 7.59 -79.85
CA PHE A 654 -54.54 7.45 -78.84
C PHE A 654 -55.86 8.12 -79.23
N ALA A 655 -55.81 9.16 -80.06
CA ALA A 655 -56.99 9.78 -80.66
C ALA A 655 -57.51 9.02 -81.90
N GLN A 656 -56.92 7.87 -82.24
CA GLN A 656 -57.26 7.05 -83.41
C GLN A 656 -57.08 7.78 -84.76
N ARG A 657 -56.20 8.79 -84.82
CA ARG A 657 -55.80 9.49 -86.04
C ARG A 657 -54.62 8.77 -86.67
N TRP A 658 -54.89 7.60 -87.28
CA TRP A 658 -53.84 6.65 -87.71
C TRP A 658 -52.87 7.23 -88.73
N ASP A 659 -53.34 7.90 -89.78
CA ASP A 659 -52.46 8.47 -90.82
C ASP A 659 -51.47 9.50 -90.25
N GLU A 660 -51.95 10.37 -89.36
CA GLU A 660 -51.13 11.37 -88.68
C GLU A 660 -50.12 10.71 -87.72
N ALA A 661 -50.55 9.69 -86.98
CA ALA A 661 -49.68 8.94 -86.09
C ALA A 661 -48.58 8.20 -86.88
N ILE A 662 -48.93 7.52 -87.97
CA ILE A 662 -47.99 6.78 -88.82
C ILE A 662 -46.94 7.73 -89.40
N ALA A 663 -47.34 8.86 -89.98
CA ALA A 663 -46.41 9.83 -90.55
C ALA A 663 -45.41 10.37 -89.50
N LEU A 664 -45.89 10.74 -88.31
CA LEU A 664 -45.03 11.24 -87.24
C LEU A 664 -44.10 10.17 -86.65
N LEU A 665 -44.54 8.90 -86.61
CA LEU A 665 -43.74 7.78 -86.10
C LEU A 665 -42.69 7.32 -87.12
N GLU A 666 -43.02 7.32 -88.42
CA GLU A 666 -42.04 7.04 -89.48
C GLU A 666 -40.91 8.06 -89.49
N GLU A 667 -41.23 9.35 -89.31
CA GLU A 667 -40.24 10.41 -89.13
C GLU A 667 -39.39 10.17 -87.87
N ALA A 668 -40.03 9.85 -86.74
CA ALA A 668 -39.32 9.58 -85.49
C ALA A 668 -38.37 8.36 -85.58
N VAL A 669 -38.79 7.28 -86.24
CA VAL A 669 -37.97 6.08 -86.45
C VAL A 669 -36.82 6.37 -87.43
N ALA A 670 -37.06 7.15 -88.49
CA ALA A 670 -36.04 7.47 -89.49
C ALA A 670 -34.91 8.36 -88.94
N GLU A 671 -35.22 9.26 -88.00
CA GLU A 671 -34.24 10.14 -87.37
C GLU A 671 -33.44 9.47 -86.25
N ALA A 672 -33.93 8.37 -85.70
CA ALA A 672 -33.36 7.70 -84.54
C ALA A 672 -32.14 6.81 -84.85
N GLY A 673 -31.14 7.33 -85.58
CA GLY A 673 -29.79 6.74 -85.70
C GLY A 673 -29.71 5.23 -86.02
N PRO A 674 -28.55 4.58 -85.74
CA PRO A 674 -28.34 3.15 -86.01
C PRO A 674 -29.06 2.20 -85.04
N GLU A 675 -29.38 2.67 -83.82
CA GLU A 675 -30.00 1.85 -82.77
C GLU A 675 -31.53 1.80 -82.86
N GLY A 676 -32.15 2.79 -83.54
CA GLY A 676 -33.60 2.89 -83.75
C GLY A 676 -34.40 3.27 -82.50
N ASP A 677 -35.53 3.97 -82.68
CA ASP A 677 -36.48 4.23 -81.59
C ASP A 677 -37.47 3.07 -81.47
N ILE A 678 -37.14 2.10 -80.61
CA ILE A 678 -37.95 0.89 -80.39
C ILE A 678 -39.37 1.23 -79.91
N ALA A 679 -39.53 2.26 -79.07
CA ALA A 679 -40.84 2.68 -78.59
C ALA A 679 -41.70 3.23 -79.75
N ALA A 680 -41.12 4.11 -80.58
CA ALA A 680 -41.83 4.64 -81.75
C ALA A 680 -42.15 3.53 -82.77
N ALA A 681 -41.21 2.60 -83.02
CA ALA A 681 -41.42 1.47 -83.92
C ALA A 681 -42.54 0.53 -83.44
N LEU A 682 -42.64 0.30 -82.14
CA LEU A 682 -43.70 -0.51 -81.54
C LEU A 682 -45.08 0.12 -81.73
N ILE A 683 -45.19 1.44 -81.52
CA ILE A 683 -46.45 2.17 -81.75
C ILE A 683 -46.77 2.18 -83.25
N LEU A 684 -45.77 2.37 -84.11
CA LEU A 684 -45.94 2.37 -85.57
C LEU A 684 -46.46 1.02 -86.07
N GLN A 685 -45.89 -0.08 -85.57
CA GLN A 685 -46.34 -1.43 -85.90
C GLN A 685 -47.80 -1.63 -85.49
N ARG A 686 -48.21 -1.14 -84.33
CA ARG A 686 -49.61 -1.23 -83.85
C ARG A 686 -50.54 -0.32 -84.65
N ALA A 687 -50.10 0.87 -85.04
CA ALA A 687 -50.88 1.82 -85.82
C ALA A 687 -51.18 1.27 -87.22
N ARG A 688 -50.21 0.62 -87.88
CA ARG A 688 -50.37 0.02 -89.22
C ARG A 688 -51.35 -1.17 -89.29
N VAL A 689 -51.82 -1.68 -88.16
CA VAL A 689 -52.83 -2.75 -88.11
C VAL A 689 -54.25 -2.20 -88.32
N PHE A 690 -54.45 -0.90 -88.07
CA PHE A 690 -55.71 -0.18 -88.22
C PHE A 690 -55.66 0.72 -89.44
#